data_AF-A0A3S4Z645-F1
#
_entry.id   AF-A0A3S4Z645-F1
#
_cell.length_a   1.000
_cell.length_b   1.000
_cell.length_c   1.000
_cell.angle_alpha   90.00
_cell.angle_beta   90.00
_cell.angle_gamma   90.00
#
_symmetry.space_group_name_H-M   'P 1'
#
loop_
_entity.id
_entity.type
_entity.pdbx_description
1 polymer ?
#
loop_
_entity_poly.entity_id
_entity_poly.type
_entity_poly.pdbx_seq_one_letter_code
_entity_poly.pdbx_strand_id
1 'polypeptide(L)'
;MELNRRDFMKANAAVAAAAAAGIMIPVKNVQADDTGIRWDKAPCRYCGTGCSVLVGTKDGKVVATQGDPDAEVNRGLNCIKGYFLSKMMYGADRMQEPMLRMKDGKFDKNGDFTPVSWDQAFSIMAEKIKTIIKNDGPNAVGMFSSGQTTIFEGYAKVKLWKGGFRSNTIDPNARHCMASAAVAFMRTFGMDEPMGCYNDIEKTDAFVLWGSNMAEMHPILWSRISDRRLSDNKVKVVVMSTYEHRSFELADTPIIFKPHSDLAILNYIANYIIQNDKVNWDFVNKHTKFKRGETNIGYGLRPEHKLQQNTNAKTAGKMYDSDFEEFKKIVAPYTLEEAHRISGVPKDQLETLAKLYADPNQKLVSFWTMGFNQHTRGVWVNHMMYNVHLLTGKIALEGCGPFSLTGQPSACGTAREVGTFIHRLPADMVVTNPKHREIVEKSWKLPAGAIPDVPGFHATAQSRALKDGKMKFLWQMCTNNMQGGPNINEEIFPGWRNPETFIVVSDPYPSVSAVAADLILPTCMWVEKEGAYGNAERRTQFWRQQVKGPANARSDTWQLVEFSKYFKVEEVWPEELLAKAPELRGKTLYEILYRNGKVDSYQVPTNIPGYMNDEAEHFGYYIQKGLFEEYAEFGRGHGHDLADFDTYHKVRGLRWPVVKDEKTGEYKETLWRYREGYDPYVKAGEEVAFYGNADKKAVILGVPYEPPAEAPDEEYDLWFCTGRVLEHWHTGTMTRRVPELHKAFPTNLVWMHPNDAKKRGLRHGDKVKVISRRGEYVSNLDTRGRNKCPEGLIYSTFFDAGQLINKVTLDATDPISFETDFKKCAVKVVKA
;
A
#
# COMPACT_ATOMS: atom_id res chain seq x y z
N MET A 1 36.42 -3.34 -33.82
CA MET A 1 35.59 -2.12 -33.89
C MET A 1 34.95 -1.99 -32.53
N GLU A 2 35.49 -1.12 -31.68
CA GLU A 2 34.99 -0.91 -30.31
C GLU A 2 33.58 -0.33 -30.36
N LEU A 3 32.60 -1.10 -29.88
CA LEU A 3 31.22 -0.65 -29.76
C LEU A 3 31.07 0.09 -28.44
N ASN A 4 30.77 1.40 -28.50
CA ASN A 4 30.59 2.18 -27.29
C ASN A 4 29.22 1.90 -26.62
N ARG A 5 29.09 2.31 -25.36
CA ARG A 5 27.90 2.16 -24.50
C ARG A 5 26.57 2.55 -25.16
N ARG A 6 26.58 3.53 -26.06
CA ARG A 6 25.36 4.01 -26.76
C ARG A 6 24.85 2.98 -27.75
N ASP A 7 25.75 2.26 -28.41
CA ASP A 7 25.41 1.27 -29.43
C ASP A 7 24.91 -0.04 -28.78
N PHE A 8 25.47 -0.41 -27.62
CA PHE A 8 24.96 -1.52 -26.79
C PHE A 8 23.55 -1.23 -26.24
N MET A 9 23.30 -0.02 -25.72
CA MET A 9 21.97 0.36 -25.23
C MET A 9 20.93 0.40 -26.36
N LYS A 10 21.30 0.90 -27.55
CA LYS A 10 20.42 0.86 -28.73
C LYS A 10 20.13 -0.57 -29.16
N ALA A 11 21.13 -1.46 -29.15
CA ALA A 11 20.94 -2.86 -29.51
C ALA A 11 19.99 -3.57 -28.55
N ASN A 12 20.14 -3.40 -27.23
CA ASN A 12 19.23 -4.01 -26.26
C ASN A 12 17.82 -3.40 -26.29
N ALA A 13 17.69 -2.08 -26.47
CA ALA A 13 16.39 -1.45 -26.67
C ALA A 13 15.70 -1.96 -27.94
N ALA A 14 16.46 -2.14 -29.03
CA ALA A 14 15.96 -2.72 -30.27
C ALA A 14 15.55 -4.19 -30.10
N VAL A 15 16.31 -4.99 -29.34
CA VAL A 15 15.97 -6.38 -29.02
C VAL A 15 14.72 -6.47 -28.16
N ALA A 16 14.60 -5.64 -27.12
CA ALA A 16 13.40 -5.59 -26.28
C ALA A 16 12.16 -5.16 -27.09
N ALA A 17 12.31 -4.18 -27.99
CA ALA A 17 11.24 -3.77 -28.90
C ALA A 17 10.88 -4.86 -29.94
N ALA A 18 11.87 -5.56 -30.49
CA ALA A 18 11.65 -6.63 -31.45
C ALA A 18 11.03 -7.88 -30.81
N ALA A 19 11.45 -8.23 -29.59
CA ALA A 19 10.84 -9.30 -28.80
C ALA A 19 9.38 -8.96 -28.44
N ALA A 20 9.10 -7.71 -28.07
CA ALA A 20 7.73 -7.23 -27.85
C ALA A 20 6.88 -7.26 -29.14
N ALA A 21 7.51 -7.25 -30.32
CA ALA A 21 6.84 -7.35 -31.62
C ALA A 21 6.85 -8.78 -32.23
N GLY A 22 7.34 -9.80 -31.51
CA GLY A 22 7.41 -11.18 -32.01
C GLY A 22 8.45 -11.42 -33.12
N ILE A 23 9.40 -10.50 -33.31
CA ILE A 23 10.45 -10.59 -34.34
C ILE A 23 11.74 -11.10 -33.71
N MET A 24 12.22 -12.25 -34.19
CA MET A 24 13.51 -12.81 -33.77
C MET A 24 14.65 -12.14 -34.56
N ILE A 25 15.44 -11.30 -33.89
CA ILE A 25 16.69 -10.77 -34.46
C ILE A 25 17.83 -11.72 -34.07
N PRO A 26 18.67 -12.20 -35.01
CA PRO A 26 19.82 -13.03 -34.68
C PRO A 26 20.80 -12.23 -33.81
N VAL A 27 20.99 -12.71 -32.57
CA VAL A 27 21.87 -12.09 -31.59
C VAL A 27 23.31 -12.50 -31.91
N LYS A 28 24.15 -11.52 -32.24
CA LYS A 28 25.59 -11.68 -31.99
C LYS A 28 25.76 -11.59 -30.47
N ASN A 29 26.17 -12.68 -29.83
CA ASN A 29 26.56 -12.64 -28.41
C ASN A 29 27.61 -11.54 -28.23
N VAL A 30 27.19 -10.40 -27.67
CA VAL A 30 28.12 -9.36 -27.23
C VAL A 30 28.61 -9.82 -25.87
N GLN A 31 29.81 -10.42 -25.85
CA GLN A 31 30.55 -10.57 -24.60
C GLN A 31 30.67 -9.17 -23.97
N ALA A 32 30.23 -9.05 -22.72
CA ALA A 32 30.53 -7.87 -21.93
C ALA A 32 32.05 -7.78 -21.83
N ASP A 33 32.65 -6.83 -22.53
CA ASP A 33 33.98 -6.35 -22.19
C ASP A 33 33.99 -5.96 -20.70
N ASP A 34 35.12 -6.17 -20.04
CA ASP A 34 35.33 -6.03 -18.60
C ASP A 34 35.09 -4.57 -18.12
N THR A 35 33.82 -4.20 -17.97
CA THR A 35 33.41 -2.86 -17.51
C THR A 35 33.64 -2.64 -16.01
N GLY A 36 33.97 -3.70 -15.26
CA GLY A 36 34.06 -3.70 -13.80
C GLY A 36 32.72 -3.45 -13.08
N ILE A 37 31.58 -3.57 -13.77
CA ILE A 37 30.24 -3.38 -13.19
C ILE A 37 29.71 -4.73 -12.69
N ARG A 38 29.35 -4.82 -11.41
CA ARG A 38 28.63 -5.96 -10.84
C ARG A 38 27.12 -5.75 -11.01
N TRP A 39 26.42 -6.74 -11.54
CA TRP A 39 24.96 -6.72 -11.66
C TRP A 39 24.32 -7.67 -10.66
N ASP A 40 23.32 -7.20 -9.91
CA ASP A 40 22.52 -8.03 -9.00
C ASP A 40 21.03 -7.63 -9.06
N LYS A 41 20.15 -8.55 -8.68
CA LYS A 41 18.69 -8.36 -8.76
C LYS A 41 18.17 -7.52 -7.59
N ALA A 42 17.14 -6.72 -7.86
CA ALA A 42 16.29 -6.12 -6.83
C ALA A 42 14.89 -5.84 -7.37
N PRO A 43 13.84 -5.87 -6.53
CA PRO A 43 12.56 -5.30 -6.93
C PRO A 43 12.69 -3.77 -7.06
N CYS A 44 11.92 -3.21 -7.99
CA CYS A 44 11.77 -1.77 -8.16
C CYS A 44 11.30 -1.13 -6.85
N ARG A 45 11.88 0.03 -6.50
CA ARG A 45 11.58 0.73 -5.24
C ARG A 45 10.21 1.43 -5.20
N TYR A 46 9.49 1.48 -6.32
CA TYR A 46 8.28 2.31 -6.48
C TYR A 46 6.97 1.54 -6.29
N CYS A 47 6.17 1.33 -7.36
CA CYS A 47 4.80 0.87 -7.21
C CYS A 47 4.67 -0.64 -6.98
N GLY A 48 3.50 -1.05 -6.49
CA GLY A 48 3.14 -2.42 -6.18
C GLY A 48 2.98 -3.36 -7.38
N THR A 49 3.30 -2.91 -8.61
CA THR A 49 3.57 -3.83 -9.72
C THR A 49 4.75 -4.75 -9.40
N GLY A 50 5.79 -4.22 -8.75
CA GLY A 50 6.93 -5.02 -8.35
C GLY A 50 7.76 -5.55 -9.52
N CYS A 51 8.05 -4.72 -10.52
CA CYS A 51 9.03 -5.05 -11.56
C CYS A 51 10.35 -5.46 -10.91
N SER A 52 11.01 -6.50 -11.43
CA SER A 52 12.40 -6.80 -11.05
C SER A 52 13.36 -6.01 -11.93
N VAL A 53 14.43 -5.53 -11.32
CA VAL A 53 15.49 -4.76 -11.98
C VAL A 53 16.84 -5.40 -11.72
N LEU A 54 17.74 -5.27 -12.69
CA LEU A 54 19.16 -5.51 -12.50
C LEU A 54 19.82 -4.18 -12.15
N VAL A 55 20.57 -4.17 -11.05
CA VAL A 55 21.24 -3.00 -10.50
C VAL A 55 22.73 -3.17 -10.72
N GLY A 56 23.33 -2.25 -11.48
CA GLY A 56 24.74 -2.24 -11.81
C GLY A 56 25.52 -1.37 -10.83
N THR A 57 26.43 -1.97 -10.06
CA THR A 57 27.29 -1.28 -9.10
C THR A 57 28.75 -1.28 -9.53
N LYS A 58 29.42 -0.16 -9.27
CA LYS A 58 30.86 0.04 -9.49
C LYS A 58 31.38 1.06 -8.47
N ASP A 59 32.55 0.79 -7.90
CA ASP A 59 33.21 1.67 -6.92
C ASP A 59 32.27 2.12 -5.78
N GLY A 60 31.48 1.18 -5.24
CA GLY A 60 30.54 1.42 -4.14
C GLY A 60 29.31 2.26 -4.50
N LYS A 61 29.03 2.50 -5.79
CA LYS A 61 27.87 3.28 -6.27
C LYS A 61 27.04 2.50 -7.27
N VAL A 62 25.73 2.77 -7.30
CA VAL A 62 24.83 2.35 -8.38
C VAL A 62 25.07 3.27 -9.57
N VAL A 63 25.59 2.69 -10.67
CA VAL A 63 25.91 3.44 -11.89
C VAL A 63 24.90 3.21 -13.01
N ALA A 64 24.09 2.15 -12.90
CA ALA A 64 23.05 1.81 -13.86
C ALA A 64 21.94 0.95 -13.23
N THR A 65 20.75 1.00 -13.85
CA THR A 65 19.64 0.10 -13.57
C THR A 65 18.94 -0.24 -14.87
N GLN A 66 18.49 -1.48 -15.04
CA GLN A 66 17.70 -1.94 -16.18
C GLN A 66 16.60 -2.89 -15.73
N GLY A 67 15.56 -3.08 -16.54
CA GLY A 67 14.55 -4.11 -16.24
C GLY A 67 15.20 -5.49 -16.34
N ASP A 68 14.90 -6.39 -15.42
CA ASP A 68 15.39 -7.76 -15.47
C ASP A 68 14.64 -8.52 -16.59
N PRO A 69 15.31 -8.98 -17.66
CA PRO A 69 14.67 -9.73 -18.74
C PRO A 69 14.09 -11.07 -18.27
N ASP A 70 14.66 -11.66 -17.21
CA ASP A 70 14.24 -12.96 -16.68
C ASP A 70 13.04 -12.84 -15.71
N ALA A 71 12.64 -11.62 -15.36
CA ALA A 71 11.54 -11.40 -14.43
C ALA A 71 10.17 -11.47 -15.11
N GLU A 72 9.33 -12.42 -14.68
CA GLU A 72 8.00 -12.66 -15.24
C GLU A 72 7.10 -11.41 -15.25
N VAL A 73 7.22 -10.56 -14.21
CA VAL A 73 6.38 -9.37 -14.03
C VAL A 73 6.51 -8.40 -15.21
N ASN A 74 7.75 -8.09 -15.61
CA ASN A 74 8.05 -6.98 -16.49
C ASN A 74 8.85 -7.35 -17.75
N ARG A 75 9.41 -8.56 -17.84
CA ARG A 75 10.09 -9.09 -19.04
C ARG A 75 11.08 -8.09 -19.65
N GLY A 76 11.92 -7.49 -18.80
CA GLY A 76 12.92 -6.49 -19.20
C GLY A 76 12.44 -5.04 -19.30
N LEU A 77 11.12 -4.78 -19.21
CA LEU A 77 10.58 -3.41 -19.29
C LEU A 77 10.66 -2.66 -17.96
N ASN A 78 10.70 -1.33 -18.06
CA ASN A 78 10.53 -0.40 -16.94
C ASN A 78 9.70 0.81 -17.36
N CYS A 79 9.11 1.51 -16.38
CA CYS A 79 8.56 2.84 -16.60
C CYS A 79 9.62 3.92 -16.34
N ILE A 80 9.31 5.19 -16.63
CA ILE A 80 10.25 6.31 -16.45
C ILE A 80 10.86 6.38 -15.04
N LYS A 81 10.07 6.07 -14.00
CA LYS A 81 10.58 6.01 -12.62
C LYS A 81 11.63 4.91 -12.45
N GLY A 82 11.36 3.71 -12.99
CA GLY A 82 12.26 2.56 -12.95
C GLY A 82 13.59 2.81 -13.66
N TYR A 83 13.57 3.50 -14.80
CA TYR A 83 14.78 3.87 -15.54
C TYR A 83 15.72 4.82 -14.79
N PHE A 84 15.21 5.58 -13.82
CA PHE A 84 15.99 6.53 -13.02
C PHE A 84 16.25 6.08 -11.57
N LEU A 85 16.08 4.78 -11.26
CA LEU A 85 16.41 4.23 -9.94
C LEU A 85 17.87 4.49 -9.53
N SER A 86 18.80 4.55 -10.48
CA SER A 86 20.22 4.86 -10.21
C SER A 86 20.49 6.25 -9.65
N LYS A 87 19.49 7.16 -9.63
CA LYS A 87 19.67 8.56 -9.20
C LYS A 87 18.98 8.89 -7.88
N MET A 88 17.95 8.14 -7.49
CA MET A 88 17.09 8.50 -6.36
C MET A 88 17.78 8.48 -4.98
N MET A 89 18.95 7.85 -4.88
CA MET A 89 19.74 7.76 -3.63
C MET A 89 20.79 8.88 -3.52
N TYR A 90 21.00 9.66 -4.58
CA TYR A 90 22.15 10.58 -4.71
C TYR A 90 21.76 12.07 -4.79
N GLY A 91 20.54 12.43 -4.37
CA GLY A 91 20.21 13.82 -4.07
C GLY A 91 21.23 14.44 -3.10
N ALA A 92 21.65 15.68 -3.36
CA ALA A 92 22.76 16.33 -2.65
C ALA A 92 22.52 16.55 -1.14
N ASP A 93 21.26 16.57 -0.74
CA ASP A 93 20.78 16.82 0.62
C ASP A 93 20.41 15.51 1.35
N ARG A 94 21.05 14.38 1.02
CA ARG A 94 20.91 13.14 1.80
C ARG A 94 21.24 13.41 3.26
N MET A 95 20.39 12.93 4.17
CA MET A 95 20.62 12.98 5.60
C MET A 95 21.83 12.12 5.97
N GLN A 96 22.76 12.68 6.75
CA GLN A 96 24.05 12.04 7.08
C GLN A 96 24.21 11.71 8.56
N GLU A 97 23.59 12.49 9.45
CA GLU A 97 23.73 12.40 10.91
C GLU A 97 22.37 12.60 11.60
N PRO A 98 22.16 12.05 12.80
CA PRO A 98 20.98 12.37 13.61
C PRO A 98 20.91 13.87 13.91
N MET A 99 19.72 14.47 13.75
CA MET A 99 19.50 15.90 13.98
C MET A 99 18.41 16.10 15.02
N LEU A 100 18.74 16.74 16.16
CA LEU A 100 17.81 17.00 17.25
C LEU A 100 17.53 18.50 17.36
N ARG A 101 16.29 18.89 17.64
CA ARG A 101 16.00 20.29 18.00
C ARG A 101 16.61 20.65 19.34
N MET A 102 17.51 21.63 19.34
CA MET A 102 18.24 22.03 20.53
C MET A 102 18.22 23.55 20.73
N LYS A 103 18.20 23.94 22.01
CA LYS A 103 18.42 25.32 22.47
C LYS A 103 19.18 25.26 23.79
N ASP A 104 20.23 26.07 23.95
CA ASP A 104 21.05 26.13 25.16
C ASP A 104 21.61 24.75 25.59
N GLY A 105 22.04 23.94 24.62
CA GLY A 105 22.66 22.63 24.87
C GLY A 105 21.72 21.49 25.27
N LYS A 106 20.39 21.72 25.27
CA LYS A 106 19.37 20.73 25.61
C LYS A 106 18.31 20.62 24.52
N PHE A 107 17.56 19.51 24.53
CA PHE A 107 16.35 19.37 23.71
C PHE A 107 15.38 20.53 23.99
N ASP A 108 14.91 21.17 22.93
CA ASP A 108 13.84 22.17 22.99
C ASP A 108 12.94 22.00 21.77
N LYS A 109 11.64 21.87 21.98
CA LYS A 109 10.64 21.70 20.92
C LYS A 109 10.75 22.80 19.85
N ASN A 110 11.14 24.02 20.23
CA ASN A 110 11.27 25.19 19.37
C ASN A 110 12.74 25.53 19.03
N GLY A 111 13.68 24.65 19.40
CA GLY A 111 15.09 24.78 19.04
C GLY A 111 15.36 24.49 17.57
N ASP A 112 16.57 24.83 17.13
CA ASP A 112 17.08 24.54 15.79
C ASP A 112 17.67 23.13 15.72
N PHE A 113 17.60 22.51 14.54
CA PHE A 113 18.20 21.19 14.34
C PHE A 113 19.72 21.27 14.47
N THR A 114 20.26 20.54 15.44
CA THR A 114 21.69 20.41 15.71
C THR A 114 22.09 18.93 15.54
N PRO A 115 23.22 18.63 14.88
CA PRO A 115 23.74 17.26 14.80
C PRO A 115 23.99 16.69 16.20
N VAL A 116 23.59 15.43 16.43
CA VAL A 116 23.83 14.68 17.66
C VAL A 116 24.32 13.27 17.35
N SER A 117 24.96 12.61 18.31
CA SER A 117 25.34 11.21 18.14
C SER A 117 24.10 10.29 18.13
N TRP A 118 24.24 9.09 17.55
CA TRP A 118 23.21 8.05 17.63
C TRP A 118 22.86 7.70 19.08
N ASP A 119 23.87 7.64 19.96
CA ASP A 119 23.66 7.33 21.37
C ASP A 119 22.86 8.42 22.10
N GLN A 120 23.15 9.70 21.83
CA GLN A 120 22.37 10.81 22.39
C GLN A 120 20.94 10.80 21.86
N ALA A 121 20.75 10.56 20.56
CA ALA A 121 19.44 10.44 19.93
C ALA A 121 18.60 9.33 20.58
N PHE A 122 19.15 8.12 20.69
CA PHE A 122 18.46 6.98 21.29
C PHE A 122 18.27 7.11 22.80
N SER A 123 19.21 7.69 23.54
CA SER A 123 19.05 7.94 24.98
C SER A 123 17.85 8.87 25.26
N ILE A 124 17.72 9.95 24.48
CA ILE A 124 16.58 10.89 24.60
C ILE A 124 15.27 10.21 24.20
N MET A 125 15.26 9.47 23.08
CA MET A 125 14.08 8.71 22.65
C MET A 125 13.63 7.71 23.72
N ALA A 126 14.58 6.97 24.31
CA ALA A 126 14.29 5.95 25.31
C ALA A 126 13.76 6.58 26.61
N GLU A 127 14.35 7.68 27.08
CA GLU A 127 13.85 8.44 28.23
C GLU A 127 12.40 8.86 28.01
N LYS A 128 12.08 9.45 26.85
CA LYS A 128 10.71 9.88 26.53
C LYS A 128 9.73 8.71 26.53
N ILE A 129 10.06 7.60 25.88
CA ILE A 129 9.19 6.42 25.84
C ILE A 129 8.97 5.86 27.25
N LYS A 130 10.03 5.65 28.04
CA LYS A 130 9.91 5.12 29.41
C LYS A 130 9.01 6.00 30.27
N THR A 131 9.23 7.32 30.23
CA THR A 131 8.44 8.30 30.98
C THR A 131 6.96 8.27 30.54
N ILE A 132 6.69 8.23 29.23
CA ILE A 132 5.32 8.21 28.70
C ILE A 132 4.61 6.88 29.03
N ILE A 133 5.26 5.74 28.83
CA ILE A 133 4.65 4.43 29.16
C ILE A 133 4.30 4.37 30.65
N LYS A 134 5.20 4.84 31.52
CA LYS A 134 4.98 4.87 32.97
C LYS A 134 3.79 5.76 33.38
N ASN A 135 3.64 6.92 32.75
CA ASN A 135 2.65 7.93 33.17
C ASN A 135 1.30 7.78 32.46
N ASP A 136 1.31 7.41 31.18
CA ASP A 136 0.14 7.47 30.29
C ASP A 136 -0.21 6.11 29.67
N GLY A 137 0.60 5.08 29.93
CA GLY A 137 0.41 3.74 29.39
C GLY A 137 0.98 3.53 27.98
N PRO A 138 1.04 2.27 27.52
CA PRO A 138 1.80 1.92 26.32
C PRO A 138 1.21 2.49 25.02
N ASN A 139 -0.10 2.62 24.91
CA ASN A 139 -0.72 3.17 23.69
C ASN A 139 -0.49 4.68 23.52
N ALA A 140 0.05 5.39 24.52
CA ALA A 140 0.47 6.79 24.41
C ALA A 140 1.80 6.96 23.64
N VAL A 141 2.51 5.87 23.35
CA VAL A 141 3.63 5.84 22.40
C VAL A 141 3.22 5.14 21.10
N GLY A 142 3.50 5.78 19.96
CA GLY A 142 3.06 5.33 18.65
C GLY A 142 4.16 5.22 17.61
N MET A 143 3.88 4.42 16.57
CA MET A 143 4.68 4.34 15.35
C MET A 143 3.81 4.52 14.11
N PHE A 144 4.33 5.30 13.16
CA PHE A 144 3.79 5.39 11.82
C PHE A 144 4.71 4.67 10.82
N SER A 145 4.32 3.43 10.48
CA SER A 145 5.09 2.50 9.65
C SER A 145 4.82 2.70 8.14
N SER A 146 5.34 1.82 7.28
CA SER A 146 5.26 1.96 5.83
C SER A 146 5.14 0.63 5.08
N GLY A 147 4.27 0.59 4.07
CA GLY A 147 4.31 -0.45 3.01
C GLY A 147 5.53 -0.34 2.07
N GLN A 148 6.49 0.52 2.39
CA GLN A 148 7.79 0.62 1.71
C GLN A 148 8.95 0.14 2.60
N THR A 149 8.66 -0.34 3.81
CA THR A 149 9.68 -1.01 4.62
C THR A 149 9.83 -2.46 4.22
N THR A 150 11.02 -3.03 4.39
CA THR A 150 11.28 -4.43 4.07
C THR A 150 10.41 -5.33 4.95
N ILE A 151 10.19 -6.59 4.54
CA ILE A 151 9.48 -7.57 5.37
C ILE A 151 10.16 -7.68 6.76
N PHE A 152 11.50 -7.72 6.79
CA PHE A 152 12.29 -7.81 8.02
C PHE A 152 12.05 -6.60 8.94
N GLU A 153 12.02 -5.39 8.37
CA GLU A 153 11.72 -4.16 9.10
C GLU A 153 10.30 -4.16 9.66
N GLY A 154 9.31 -4.57 8.86
CA GLY A 154 7.93 -4.68 9.33
C GLY A 154 7.80 -5.62 10.51
N TYR A 155 8.49 -6.75 10.47
CA TYR A 155 8.45 -7.76 11.51
C TYR A 155 9.18 -7.31 12.77
N ALA A 156 10.37 -6.71 12.62
CA ALA A 156 11.10 -6.10 13.74
C ALA A 156 10.27 -5.04 14.47
N LYS A 157 9.53 -4.18 13.73
CA LYS A 157 8.62 -3.19 14.32
C LYS A 157 7.50 -3.83 15.10
N VAL A 158 6.84 -4.84 14.53
CA VAL A 158 5.72 -5.54 15.17
C VAL A 158 6.18 -6.22 16.46
N LYS A 159 7.36 -6.85 16.47
CA LYS A 159 7.96 -7.41 17.70
C LYS A 159 8.24 -6.33 18.74
N LEU A 160 8.91 -5.25 18.36
CA LEU A 160 9.26 -4.16 19.29
C LEU A 160 8.04 -3.45 19.86
N TRP A 161 7.06 -3.09 19.02
CA TRP A 161 5.87 -2.37 19.48
C TRP A 161 4.92 -3.25 20.27
N LYS A 162 4.51 -4.40 19.72
CA LYS A 162 3.44 -5.22 20.32
C LYS A 162 3.97 -6.15 21.41
N GLY A 163 5.14 -6.74 21.21
CA GLY A 163 5.78 -7.64 22.18
C GLY A 163 6.66 -6.89 23.18
N GLY A 164 7.39 -5.87 22.74
CA GLY A 164 8.30 -5.08 23.59
C GLY A 164 7.58 -3.99 24.38
N PHE A 165 7.10 -2.94 23.71
CA PHE A 165 6.43 -1.81 24.37
C PHE A 165 4.98 -2.09 24.76
N ARG A 166 4.44 -3.26 24.36
CA ARG A 166 3.03 -3.63 24.59
C ARG A 166 2.07 -2.54 24.12
N SER A 167 2.40 -1.91 23.00
CA SER A 167 1.61 -0.89 22.34
C SER A 167 1.08 -1.43 21.02
N ASN A 168 -0.24 -1.38 20.85
CA ASN A 168 -0.87 -1.64 19.56
C ASN A 168 -0.95 -0.38 18.70
N THR A 169 -0.41 0.76 19.15
CA THR A 169 -0.35 2.00 18.35
C THR A 169 0.79 1.94 17.33
N ILE A 170 0.69 1.01 16.39
CA ILE A 170 1.52 0.92 15.19
C ILE A 170 0.59 0.80 13.98
N ASP A 171 0.66 1.77 13.07
CA ASP A 171 -0.16 1.77 11.86
C ASP A 171 0.67 2.28 10.68
N PRO A 172 0.45 1.80 9.44
CA PRO A 172 1.27 2.17 8.30
C PRO A 172 0.58 3.22 7.43
N ASN A 173 1.34 3.88 6.56
CA ASN A 173 0.75 4.63 5.44
C ASN A 173 -0.14 3.76 4.51
N ALA A 174 0.00 2.42 4.55
CA ALA A 174 -0.91 1.52 3.85
C ALA A 174 -2.35 1.57 4.41
N ARG A 175 -2.58 2.16 5.60
CA ARG A 175 -3.91 2.54 6.09
C ARG A 175 -4.62 3.48 5.13
N HIS A 176 -3.88 4.42 4.55
CA HIS A 176 -4.38 5.36 3.55
C HIS A 176 -4.45 4.76 2.14
N CYS A 177 -4.34 3.43 1.99
CA CYS A 177 -4.18 2.80 0.67
C CYS A 177 -4.93 1.48 0.49
N MET A 178 -4.74 0.52 1.40
CA MET A 178 -5.18 -0.87 1.18
C MET A 178 -6.09 -1.39 2.28
N ALA A 179 -6.41 -0.59 3.29
CA ALA A 179 -7.18 -1.07 4.43
C ALA A 179 -8.62 -1.42 4.02
N SER A 180 -9.25 -0.63 3.15
CA SER A 180 -10.58 -0.93 2.59
C SER A 180 -10.60 -2.26 1.84
N ALA A 181 -9.59 -2.51 1.00
CA ALA A 181 -9.45 -3.77 0.28
C ALA A 181 -9.21 -4.94 1.24
N ALA A 182 -8.27 -4.82 2.18
CA ALA A 182 -7.93 -5.89 3.12
C ALA A 182 -9.12 -6.27 4.00
N VAL A 183 -9.83 -5.29 4.55
CA VAL A 183 -11.03 -5.54 5.36
C VAL A 183 -12.13 -6.19 4.52
N ALA A 184 -12.29 -5.80 3.25
CA ALA A 184 -13.23 -6.45 2.35
C ALA A 184 -12.83 -7.91 2.06
N PHE A 185 -11.56 -8.19 1.76
CA PHE A 185 -11.05 -9.56 1.60
C PHE A 185 -11.35 -10.43 2.82
N MET A 186 -11.03 -9.97 4.03
CA MET A 186 -11.31 -10.71 5.27
C MET A 186 -12.81 -10.98 5.46
N ARG A 187 -13.67 -10.00 5.14
CA ARG A 187 -15.13 -10.16 5.28
C ARG A 187 -15.75 -11.05 4.20
N THR A 188 -15.19 -11.07 2.99
CA THR A 188 -15.70 -11.86 1.86
C THR A 188 -15.17 -13.29 1.90
N PHE A 189 -13.87 -13.46 2.09
CA PHE A 189 -13.15 -14.73 1.89
C PHE A 189 -12.50 -15.28 3.17
N GLY A 190 -12.45 -14.50 4.25
CA GLY A 190 -11.79 -14.89 5.50
C GLY A 190 -10.26 -14.86 5.43
N MET A 191 -9.68 -14.40 4.32
CA MET A 191 -8.24 -14.33 4.08
C MET A 191 -7.94 -13.20 3.09
N ASP A 192 -6.84 -12.48 3.32
CA ASP A 192 -6.43 -11.30 2.57
C ASP A 192 -5.86 -11.66 1.18
N GLU A 193 -5.68 -10.63 0.37
CA GLU A 193 -5.01 -10.57 -0.94
C GLU A 193 -5.75 -11.21 -2.12
N PRO A 194 -5.45 -10.77 -3.36
CA PRO A 194 -6.09 -11.31 -4.56
C PRO A 194 -5.96 -12.82 -4.66
N MET A 195 -6.98 -13.46 -5.23
CA MET A 195 -6.91 -14.88 -5.58
C MET A 195 -6.30 -15.12 -6.97
N GLY A 196 -6.42 -14.15 -7.89
CA GLY A 196 -5.78 -14.20 -9.22
C GLY A 196 -4.32 -13.72 -9.20
N CYS A 197 -3.69 -13.66 -10.38
CA CYS A 197 -2.31 -13.18 -10.55
C CYS A 197 -2.16 -12.39 -11.85
N TYR A 198 -0.99 -11.84 -12.15
CA TYR A 198 -0.85 -11.03 -13.36
C TYR A 198 -1.02 -11.82 -14.66
N ASN A 199 -0.88 -13.14 -14.63
CA ASN A 199 -1.11 -14.03 -15.79
C ASN A 199 -2.57 -14.01 -16.27
N ASP A 200 -3.49 -13.46 -15.46
CA ASP A 200 -4.86 -13.20 -15.90
C ASP A 200 -4.92 -12.19 -17.06
N ILE A 201 -3.96 -11.28 -17.15
CA ILE A 201 -3.92 -10.25 -18.18
C ILE A 201 -3.81 -10.87 -19.58
N GLU A 202 -2.94 -11.87 -19.76
CA GLU A 202 -2.75 -12.49 -21.07
C GLU A 202 -3.89 -13.45 -21.46
N LYS A 203 -4.75 -13.82 -20.51
CA LYS A 203 -5.78 -14.86 -20.69
C LYS A 203 -7.23 -14.35 -20.68
N THR A 204 -7.44 -13.07 -20.39
CA THR A 204 -8.77 -12.46 -20.35
C THR A 204 -9.25 -12.02 -21.73
N ASP A 205 -10.56 -11.84 -21.84
CA ASP A 205 -11.26 -11.32 -23.02
C ASP A 205 -11.80 -9.89 -22.76
N ALA A 206 -11.87 -9.46 -21.51
CA ALA A 206 -12.25 -8.10 -21.15
C ALA A 206 -11.53 -7.59 -19.89
N PHE A 207 -11.27 -6.29 -19.87
CA PHE A 207 -10.75 -5.55 -18.73
C PHE A 207 -11.75 -4.49 -18.31
N VAL A 208 -11.99 -4.36 -17.00
CA VAL A 208 -12.77 -3.25 -16.45
C VAL A 208 -11.97 -2.54 -15.38
N LEU A 209 -11.53 -1.31 -15.68
CA LEU A 209 -10.75 -0.49 -14.76
C LEU A 209 -11.68 0.43 -13.99
N TRP A 210 -11.88 0.14 -12.71
CA TRP A 210 -12.72 0.90 -11.79
C TRP A 210 -11.91 1.99 -11.07
N GLY A 211 -11.81 3.16 -11.70
CA GLY A 211 -11.08 4.31 -11.16
C GLY A 211 -9.56 4.14 -11.12
N SER A 212 -9.03 3.11 -11.79
CA SER A 212 -7.59 2.83 -11.86
C SER A 212 -6.95 3.54 -13.05
N ASN A 213 -6.14 4.56 -12.81
CA ASN A 213 -5.26 5.14 -13.83
C ASN A 213 -3.98 4.26 -13.99
N MET A 214 -4.13 3.06 -14.54
CA MET A 214 -3.03 2.09 -14.66
C MET A 214 -1.90 2.59 -15.55
N ALA A 215 -2.20 3.42 -16.56
CA ALA A 215 -1.20 4.00 -17.45
C ALA A 215 -0.11 4.80 -16.72
N GLU A 216 -0.43 5.42 -15.59
CA GLU A 216 0.54 6.22 -14.82
C GLU A 216 0.95 5.56 -13.48
N MET A 217 0.07 4.78 -12.86
CA MET A 217 0.30 4.23 -11.51
C MET A 217 0.75 2.77 -11.50
N HIS A 218 0.40 1.98 -12.53
CA HIS A 218 0.86 0.60 -12.73
C HIS A 218 1.32 0.38 -14.18
N PRO A 219 2.32 1.16 -14.69
CA PRO A 219 2.53 1.29 -16.13
C PRO A 219 2.93 -0.02 -16.82
N ILE A 220 3.59 -0.94 -16.12
CA ILE A 220 3.96 -2.23 -16.71
C ILE A 220 2.76 -3.18 -16.80
N LEU A 221 1.84 -3.15 -15.82
CA LEU A 221 0.57 -3.87 -15.97
C LEU A 221 -0.26 -3.28 -17.10
N TRP A 222 -0.28 -1.93 -17.23
CA TRP A 222 -0.91 -1.27 -18.36
C TRP A 222 -0.28 -1.64 -19.70
N SER A 223 1.06 -1.79 -19.75
CA SER A 223 1.75 -2.28 -20.94
C SER A 223 1.30 -3.69 -21.32
N ARG A 224 1.09 -4.59 -20.35
CA ARG A 224 0.59 -5.95 -20.59
C ARG A 224 -0.87 -5.94 -21.06
N ILE A 225 -1.72 -5.08 -20.49
CA ILE A 225 -3.10 -4.86 -20.95
C ILE A 225 -3.11 -4.33 -22.38
N SER A 226 -2.22 -3.37 -22.68
CA SER A 226 -2.07 -2.78 -24.02
C SER A 226 -1.65 -3.83 -25.04
N ASP A 227 -0.67 -4.67 -24.69
CA ASP A 227 -0.25 -5.80 -25.54
C ASP A 227 -1.41 -6.76 -25.80
N ARG A 228 -2.09 -7.24 -24.75
CA ARG A 228 -3.25 -8.14 -24.91
C ARG A 228 -4.34 -7.53 -25.79
N ARG A 229 -4.68 -6.26 -25.58
CA ARG A 229 -5.73 -5.57 -26.34
C ARG A 229 -5.34 -5.30 -27.79
N LEU A 230 -4.10 -4.88 -28.06
CA LEU A 230 -3.66 -4.52 -29.41
C LEU A 230 -3.33 -5.75 -30.26
N SER A 231 -2.95 -6.86 -29.62
CA SER A 231 -2.67 -8.13 -30.28
C SER A 231 -3.93 -8.95 -30.60
N ASP A 232 -5.09 -8.61 -30.00
CA ASP A 232 -6.36 -9.28 -30.24
C ASP A 232 -7.56 -8.31 -30.19
N ASN A 233 -8.13 -8.00 -31.35
CA ASN A 233 -9.26 -7.07 -31.48
C ASN A 233 -10.57 -7.53 -30.82
N LYS A 234 -10.66 -8.80 -30.39
CA LYS A 234 -11.81 -9.30 -29.63
C LYS A 234 -11.78 -8.86 -28.18
N VAL A 235 -10.59 -8.58 -27.64
CA VAL A 235 -10.43 -8.13 -26.27
C VAL A 235 -11.03 -6.75 -26.09
N LYS A 236 -11.76 -6.53 -24.99
CA LYS A 236 -12.36 -5.23 -24.66
C LYS A 236 -11.72 -4.57 -23.46
N VAL A 237 -11.52 -3.26 -23.52
CA VAL A 237 -11.04 -2.45 -22.40
C VAL A 237 -12.08 -1.40 -22.03
N VAL A 238 -12.68 -1.55 -20.86
CA VAL A 238 -13.54 -0.53 -20.24
C VAL A 238 -12.72 0.24 -19.22
N VAL A 239 -12.73 1.57 -19.33
CA VAL A 239 -12.06 2.46 -18.37
C VAL A 239 -13.08 3.39 -17.76
N MET A 240 -13.25 3.27 -16.44
CA MET A 240 -14.16 4.09 -15.66
C MET A 240 -13.36 5.04 -14.75
N SER A 241 -13.71 6.32 -14.73
CA SER A 241 -13.06 7.31 -13.86
C SER A 241 -13.99 8.48 -13.54
N THR A 242 -13.60 9.34 -12.59
CA THR A 242 -14.25 10.63 -12.34
C THR A 242 -13.70 11.77 -13.21
N TYR A 243 -12.59 11.53 -13.93
CA TYR A 243 -11.98 12.42 -14.92
C TYR A 243 -11.24 11.60 -15.99
N GLU A 244 -11.12 12.12 -17.20
CA GLU A 244 -10.34 11.44 -18.24
C GLU A 244 -8.84 11.57 -17.96
N HIS A 245 -8.11 10.49 -18.21
CA HIS A 245 -6.66 10.39 -18.06
C HIS A 245 -6.10 9.41 -19.10
N ARG A 246 -4.78 9.25 -19.18
CA ARG A 246 -4.10 8.44 -20.21
C ARG A 246 -4.65 7.02 -20.42
N SER A 247 -5.16 6.36 -19.38
CA SER A 247 -5.75 5.01 -19.57
C SER A 247 -6.97 5.02 -20.53
N PHE A 248 -7.65 6.16 -20.72
CA PHE A 248 -8.75 6.31 -21.69
C PHE A 248 -8.29 6.16 -23.14
N GLU A 249 -7.01 6.33 -23.44
CA GLU A 249 -6.47 6.24 -24.81
C GLU A 249 -6.60 4.84 -25.42
N LEU A 250 -6.71 3.79 -24.60
CA LEU A 250 -6.92 2.40 -25.03
C LEU A 250 -8.39 1.94 -24.85
N ALA A 251 -9.24 2.76 -24.24
CA ALA A 251 -10.58 2.32 -23.85
C ALA A 251 -11.49 2.12 -25.07
N ASP A 252 -12.06 0.92 -25.20
CA ASP A 252 -13.19 0.66 -26.10
C ASP A 252 -14.47 1.29 -25.56
N THR A 253 -14.60 1.37 -24.24
CA THR A 253 -15.74 2.00 -23.56
C THR A 253 -15.22 2.95 -22.47
N PRO A 254 -15.06 4.24 -22.78
CA PRO A 254 -14.69 5.26 -21.80
C PRO A 254 -15.92 5.72 -21.01
N ILE A 255 -15.85 5.63 -19.68
CA ILE A 255 -16.96 6.00 -18.78
C ILE A 255 -16.47 7.05 -17.78
N ILE A 256 -17.15 8.20 -17.77
CA ILE A 256 -17.01 9.21 -16.71
C ILE A 256 -18.23 9.16 -15.81
N PHE A 257 -18.00 9.01 -14.51
CA PHE A 257 -19.07 8.92 -13.51
C PHE A 257 -18.89 9.95 -12.39
N LYS A 258 -20.00 10.39 -11.78
CA LYS A 258 -19.97 11.30 -10.62
C LYS A 258 -19.27 10.63 -9.42
N PRO A 259 -18.45 11.34 -8.64
CA PRO A 259 -17.81 10.76 -7.45
C PRO A 259 -18.80 10.02 -6.55
N HIS A 260 -18.38 8.86 -6.02
CA HIS A 260 -19.16 8.01 -5.11
C HIS A 260 -20.30 7.19 -5.74
N SER A 261 -20.62 7.40 -7.03
CA SER A 261 -21.73 6.71 -7.70
C SER A 261 -21.41 5.30 -8.20
N ASP A 262 -20.16 4.86 -8.08
CA ASP A 262 -19.72 3.48 -8.37
C ASP A 262 -20.47 2.43 -7.54
N LEU A 263 -20.85 2.74 -6.30
CA LEU A 263 -21.77 1.92 -5.50
C LEU A 263 -23.09 1.65 -6.24
N ALA A 264 -23.71 2.70 -6.79
CA ALA A 264 -24.98 2.58 -7.51
C ALA A 264 -24.82 1.80 -8.82
N ILE A 265 -23.71 1.98 -9.53
CA ILE A 265 -23.41 1.24 -10.75
C ILE A 265 -23.24 -0.26 -10.44
N LEU A 266 -22.50 -0.63 -9.38
CA LEU A 266 -22.30 -2.04 -9.02
C LEU A 266 -23.60 -2.72 -8.57
N ASN A 267 -24.45 -2.02 -7.81
CA ASN A 267 -25.77 -2.54 -7.49
C ASN A 267 -26.66 -2.69 -8.74
N TYR A 268 -26.54 -1.77 -9.70
CA TYR A 268 -27.22 -1.91 -10.99
C TYR A 268 -26.72 -3.13 -11.78
N ILE A 269 -25.41 -3.40 -11.82
CA ILE A 269 -24.88 -4.60 -12.48
C ILE A 269 -25.41 -5.87 -11.80
N ALA A 270 -25.42 -5.92 -10.46
CA ALA A 270 -26.00 -7.04 -9.73
C ALA A 270 -27.50 -7.21 -10.01
N ASN A 271 -28.26 -6.12 -10.03
CA ASN A 271 -29.67 -6.12 -10.39
C ASN A 271 -29.89 -6.60 -11.84
N TYR A 272 -29.07 -6.14 -12.78
CA TYR A 272 -29.11 -6.56 -14.18
C TYR A 272 -28.87 -8.07 -14.33
N ILE A 273 -27.85 -8.62 -13.65
CA ILE A 273 -27.56 -10.06 -13.64
C ILE A 273 -28.78 -10.86 -13.17
N ILE A 274 -29.45 -10.39 -12.11
CA ILE A 274 -30.65 -11.03 -11.56
C ILE A 274 -31.84 -10.92 -12.52
N GLN A 275 -32.11 -9.73 -13.06
CA GLN A 275 -33.26 -9.47 -13.93
C GLN A 275 -33.17 -10.20 -15.29
N ASN A 276 -31.96 -10.54 -15.73
CA ASN A 276 -31.72 -11.23 -17.00
C ASN A 276 -31.42 -12.72 -16.85
N ASP A 277 -31.67 -13.28 -15.65
CA ASP A 277 -31.44 -14.70 -15.33
C ASP A 277 -30.01 -15.17 -15.67
N LYS A 278 -29.01 -14.36 -15.26
CA LYS A 278 -27.57 -14.60 -15.49
C LYS A 278 -26.80 -14.99 -14.23
N VAL A 279 -27.51 -15.33 -13.16
CA VAL A 279 -26.88 -15.86 -11.95
C VAL A 279 -26.35 -17.27 -12.24
N ASN A 280 -25.09 -17.52 -11.91
CA ASN A 280 -24.53 -18.86 -11.93
C ASN A 280 -24.97 -19.61 -10.67
N TRP A 281 -26.17 -20.22 -10.74
CA TRP A 281 -26.79 -20.88 -9.59
C TRP A 281 -26.00 -22.06 -9.04
N ASP A 282 -25.28 -22.81 -9.88
CA ASP A 282 -24.43 -23.90 -9.41
C ASP A 282 -23.31 -23.36 -8.51
N PHE A 283 -22.60 -22.32 -8.98
CA PHE A 283 -21.56 -21.68 -8.20
C PHE A 283 -22.10 -21.00 -6.93
N VAL A 284 -23.19 -20.23 -7.05
CA VAL A 284 -23.78 -19.47 -5.94
C VAL A 284 -24.23 -20.41 -4.82
N ASN A 285 -24.94 -21.50 -5.15
CA ASN A 285 -25.45 -22.44 -4.15
C ASN A 285 -24.32 -23.20 -3.44
N LYS A 286 -23.29 -23.63 -4.19
CA LYS A 286 -22.16 -24.38 -3.64
C LYS A 286 -21.20 -23.51 -2.83
N HIS A 287 -20.81 -22.35 -3.34
CA HIS A 287 -19.62 -21.63 -2.86
C HIS A 287 -19.90 -20.27 -2.24
N THR A 288 -21.17 -19.86 -2.11
CA THR A 288 -21.51 -18.53 -1.57
C THR A 288 -22.56 -18.57 -0.45
N LYS A 289 -22.59 -17.50 0.34
CA LYS A 289 -23.65 -17.19 1.32
C LYS A 289 -23.97 -15.70 1.25
N PHE A 290 -25.18 -15.33 1.67
CA PHE A 290 -25.65 -13.95 1.65
C PHE A 290 -25.57 -13.32 3.04
N LYS A 291 -25.20 -12.05 3.08
CA LYS A 291 -25.22 -11.20 4.27
C LYS A 291 -25.78 -9.84 3.90
N ARG A 292 -26.31 -9.11 4.89
CA ARG A 292 -26.60 -7.67 4.76
C ARG A 292 -25.67 -6.87 5.67
N GLY A 293 -25.18 -5.73 5.19
CA GLY A 293 -24.36 -4.82 6.00
C GLY A 293 -25.19 -3.91 6.93
N GLU A 294 -24.59 -3.49 8.04
CA GLU A 294 -25.06 -2.31 8.79
C GLU A 294 -25.01 -1.07 7.88
N THR A 295 -26.03 -0.20 7.96
CA THR A 295 -26.12 1.04 7.18
C THR A 295 -26.13 2.26 8.10
N ASN A 296 -26.08 3.47 7.53
CA ASN A 296 -25.94 4.74 8.25
C ASN A 296 -24.71 4.72 9.19
N ILE A 297 -23.56 4.32 8.67
CA ILE A 297 -22.37 4.00 9.47
C ILE A 297 -21.46 5.20 9.81
N GLY A 298 -21.90 6.42 9.47
CA GLY A 298 -21.08 7.62 9.63
C GLY A 298 -19.90 7.68 8.65
N TYR A 299 -18.84 8.41 9.02
CA TYR A 299 -17.71 8.73 8.13
C TYR A 299 -16.32 8.75 8.82
N GLY A 300 -16.19 8.09 9.98
CA GLY A 300 -14.94 8.02 10.76
C GLY A 300 -14.24 9.36 11.07
N LEU A 301 -15.02 10.44 11.19
CA LEU A 301 -14.63 11.75 11.69
C LEU A 301 -14.59 11.75 13.23
N ARG A 302 -14.20 12.87 13.84
CA ARG A 302 -14.26 13.01 15.29
C ARG A 302 -15.71 12.82 15.81
N PRO A 303 -15.91 12.21 16.99
CA PRO A 303 -17.25 11.85 17.48
C PRO A 303 -18.24 13.03 17.51
N GLU A 304 -17.78 14.22 17.87
CA GLU A 304 -18.58 15.45 17.94
C GLU A 304 -19.02 16.01 16.58
N HIS A 305 -18.44 15.54 15.48
CA HIS A 305 -18.79 16.03 14.14
C HIS A 305 -20.23 15.64 13.79
N LYS A 306 -21.00 16.57 13.18
CA LYS A 306 -22.42 16.36 12.85
C LYS A 306 -22.70 15.07 12.07
N LEU A 307 -21.80 14.68 11.16
CA LEU A 307 -21.92 13.46 10.35
C LEU A 307 -21.61 12.15 11.11
N GLN A 308 -21.25 12.23 12.39
CA GLN A 308 -21.13 11.07 13.29
C GLN A 308 -22.29 10.95 14.25
N GLN A 309 -23.01 12.04 14.49
CA GLN A 309 -24.17 12.07 15.37
C GLN A 309 -25.33 11.27 14.76
N ASN A 310 -26.05 10.51 15.58
CA ASN A 310 -27.19 9.67 15.14
C ASN A 310 -26.84 8.66 14.03
N THR A 311 -25.64 8.08 14.11
CA THR A 311 -25.15 7.04 13.18
C THR A 311 -24.90 5.71 13.88
N ASN A 312 -24.82 4.64 13.10
CA ASN A 312 -24.42 3.30 13.52
C ASN A 312 -22.89 3.10 13.48
N ALA A 313 -22.09 4.18 13.62
CA ALA A 313 -20.62 4.10 13.52
C ALA A 313 -19.98 3.07 14.46
N LYS A 314 -20.54 2.88 15.67
CA LYS A 314 -20.06 1.87 16.64
C LYS A 314 -20.25 0.43 16.16
N THR A 315 -21.17 0.19 15.23
CA THR A 315 -21.50 -1.11 14.66
C THR A 315 -21.22 -1.19 13.17
N ALA A 316 -20.46 -0.24 12.61
CA ALA A 316 -20.24 -0.10 11.16
C ALA A 316 -19.79 -1.39 10.46
N GLY A 317 -19.00 -2.21 11.14
CA GLY A 317 -18.51 -3.49 10.62
C GLY A 317 -19.48 -4.67 10.76
N LYS A 318 -20.66 -4.53 11.37
CA LYS A 318 -21.57 -5.67 11.55
C LYS A 318 -22.15 -6.14 10.21
N MET A 319 -22.28 -7.45 10.08
CA MET A 319 -22.98 -8.13 8.99
C MET A 319 -24.04 -9.04 9.60
N TYR A 320 -25.23 -9.03 9.03
CA TYR A 320 -26.37 -9.84 9.45
C TYR A 320 -26.55 -11.01 8.48
N ASP A 321 -26.97 -12.17 9.00
CA ASP A 321 -27.45 -13.27 8.15
C ASP A 321 -28.58 -12.77 7.25
N SER A 322 -28.55 -13.23 6.00
CA SER A 322 -29.44 -12.78 4.93
C SER A 322 -29.56 -13.91 3.90
N ASP A 323 -30.37 -13.67 2.87
CA ASP A 323 -30.60 -14.61 1.78
C ASP A 323 -30.62 -13.89 0.41
N PHE A 324 -30.81 -14.68 -0.65
CA PHE A 324 -30.87 -14.15 -2.01
C PHE A 324 -32.06 -13.19 -2.22
N GLU A 325 -33.21 -13.43 -1.58
CA GLU A 325 -34.39 -12.60 -1.78
C GLU A 325 -34.25 -11.23 -1.10
N GLU A 326 -33.61 -11.16 0.07
CA GLU A 326 -33.25 -9.89 0.69
C GLU A 326 -32.18 -9.15 -0.14
N PHE A 327 -31.14 -9.85 -0.63
CA PHE A 327 -30.15 -9.25 -1.52
C PHE A 327 -30.80 -8.66 -2.79
N LYS A 328 -31.70 -9.42 -3.42
CA LYS A 328 -32.48 -8.99 -4.59
C LYS A 328 -33.30 -7.73 -4.28
N LYS A 329 -33.96 -7.66 -3.12
CA LYS A 329 -34.70 -6.45 -2.68
C LYS A 329 -33.78 -5.24 -2.48
N ILE A 330 -32.56 -5.44 -1.98
CA ILE A 330 -31.59 -4.36 -1.77
C ILE A 330 -31.10 -3.79 -3.12
N VAL A 331 -30.86 -4.63 -4.12
CA VAL A 331 -30.34 -4.17 -5.42
C VAL A 331 -31.43 -3.74 -6.41
N ALA A 332 -32.69 -4.20 -6.22
CA ALA A 332 -33.81 -3.88 -7.12
C ALA A 332 -34.05 -2.38 -7.39
N PRO A 333 -33.89 -1.45 -6.41
CA PRO A 333 -34.04 -0.02 -6.65
C PRO A 333 -33.03 0.57 -7.64
N TYR A 334 -31.87 -0.07 -7.83
CA TYR A 334 -30.81 0.37 -8.74
C TYR A 334 -31.13 -0.11 -10.16
N THR A 335 -32.20 0.45 -10.73
CA THR A 335 -32.58 0.26 -12.12
C THR A 335 -31.61 1.00 -13.06
N LEU A 336 -31.69 0.74 -14.38
CA LEU A 336 -30.92 1.50 -15.37
C LEU A 336 -31.14 3.02 -15.25
N GLU A 337 -32.40 3.42 -15.03
CA GLU A 337 -32.78 4.82 -14.83
C GLU A 337 -32.14 5.41 -13.58
N GLU A 338 -32.18 4.68 -12.47
CA GLU A 338 -31.67 5.18 -11.19
C GLU A 338 -30.13 5.23 -11.19
N ALA A 339 -29.47 4.21 -11.73
CA ALA A 339 -28.03 4.22 -11.90
C ALA A 339 -27.57 5.36 -12.81
N HIS A 340 -28.28 5.62 -13.92
CA HIS A 340 -28.02 6.77 -14.78
C HIS A 340 -28.19 8.09 -14.02
N ARG A 341 -29.29 8.25 -13.27
CA ARG A 341 -29.58 9.47 -12.51
C ARG A 341 -28.49 9.79 -11.47
N ILE A 342 -28.09 8.77 -10.68
CA ILE A 342 -27.07 8.93 -9.63
C ILE A 342 -25.69 9.15 -10.25
N SER A 343 -25.31 8.36 -11.25
CA SER A 343 -23.93 8.36 -11.78
C SER A 343 -23.67 9.40 -12.85
N GLY A 344 -24.69 9.84 -13.57
CA GLY A 344 -24.57 10.64 -14.79
C GLY A 344 -24.04 9.85 -16.00
N VAL A 345 -23.81 8.54 -15.86
CA VAL A 345 -23.30 7.70 -16.97
C VAL A 345 -24.42 7.41 -17.96
N PRO A 346 -24.22 7.59 -19.27
CA PRO A 346 -25.19 7.21 -20.30
C PRO A 346 -25.70 5.76 -20.15
N LYS A 347 -26.99 5.56 -20.42
CA LYS A 347 -27.66 4.26 -20.20
C LYS A 347 -27.04 3.14 -21.03
N ASP A 348 -26.69 3.41 -22.28
CA ASP A 348 -26.05 2.46 -23.19
C ASP A 348 -24.68 1.99 -22.67
N GLN A 349 -23.92 2.88 -22.04
CA GLN A 349 -22.65 2.53 -21.40
C GLN A 349 -22.85 1.66 -20.15
N LEU A 350 -23.86 1.97 -19.33
CA LEU A 350 -24.23 1.14 -18.18
C LEU A 350 -24.66 -0.26 -18.61
N GLU A 351 -25.52 -0.38 -19.63
CA GLU A 351 -25.96 -1.67 -20.16
C GLU A 351 -24.79 -2.45 -20.77
N THR A 352 -23.89 -1.79 -21.48
CA THR A 352 -22.68 -2.42 -22.04
C THR A 352 -21.83 -3.02 -20.93
N LEU A 353 -21.60 -2.26 -19.86
CA LEU A 353 -20.86 -2.73 -18.68
C LEU A 353 -21.55 -3.92 -18.02
N ALA A 354 -22.86 -3.86 -17.79
CA ALA A 354 -23.61 -4.93 -17.15
C ALA A 354 -23.63 -6.23 -17.99
N LYS A 355 -23.75 -6.11 -19.32
CA LYS A 355 -23.67 -7.24 -20.26
C LYS A 355 -22.33 -7.97 -20.19
N LEU A 356 -21.21 -7.25 -20.08
CA LEU A 356 -19.88 -7.86 -19.94
C LEU A 356 -19.77 -8.74 -18.70
N TYR A 357 -20.31 -8.29 -17.56
CA TYR A 357 -20.36 -9.11 -16.34
C TYR A 357 -21.33 -10.28 -16.49
N ALA A 358 -22.49 -10.06 -17.10
CA ALA A 358 -23.56 -11.06 -17.19
C ALA A 358 -23.35 -12.16 -18.24
N ASP A 359 -22.49 -11.95 -19.25
CA ASP A 359 -22.19 -12.96 -20.28
C ASP A 359 -21.35 -14.12 -19.68
N PRO A 360 -21.86 -15.36 -19.61
CA PRO A 360 -21.12 -16.49 -19.03
C PRO A 360 -19.87 -16.90 -19.84
N ASN A 361 -19.79 -16.53 -21.13
CA ASN A 361 -18.66 -16.88 -21.98
C ASN A 361 -17.53 -15.84 -21.94
N GLN A 362 -17.78 -14.68 -21.35
CA GLN A 362 -16.82 -13.58 -21.28
C GLN A 362 -15.88 -13.76 -20.09
N LYS A 363 -14.60 -14.08 -20.34
CA LYS A 363 -13.55 -13.94 -19.33
C LYS A 363 -13.30 -12.45 -19.08
N LEU A 364 -13.32 -12.06 -17.82
CA LEU A 364 -13.25 -10.65 -17.43
C LEU A 364 -12.40 -10.47 -16.18
N VAL A 365 -11.51 -9.49 -16.23
CA VAL A 365 -10.71 -9.06 -15.07
C VAL A 365 -11.10 -7.64 -14.68
N SER A 366 -11.49 -7.47 -13.42
CA SER A 366 -11.79 -6.15 -12.84
C SER A 366 -10.60 -5.63 -12.06
N PHE A 367 -10.12 -4.43 -12.38
CA PHE A 367 -9.01 -3.79 -11.68
C PHE A 367 -9.47 -2.51 -10.98
N TRP A 368 -9.24 -2.42 -9.68
CA TRP A 368 -9.45 -1.18 -8.91
C TRP A 368 -8.20 -0.84 -8.07
N THR A 369 -8.07 0.44 -7.72
CA THR A 369 -6.99 0.96 -6.87
C THR A 369 -7.58 1.93 -5.84
N MET A 370 -7.10 3.18 -5.78
CA MET A 370 -7.53 4.16 -4.77
C MET A 370 -8.92 4.75 -5.02
N GLY A 371 -9.50 4.59 -6.21
CA GLY A 371 -10.88 5.00 -6.47
C GLY A 371 -11.87 4.29 -5.54
N PHE A 372 -11.66 2.99 -5.33
CA PHE A 372 -12.43 2.17 -4.40
C PHE A 372 -11.89 2.22 -2.97
N ASN A 373 -10.56 2.28 -2.77
CA ASN A 373 -10.04 2.13 -1.41
C ASN A 373 -10.10 3.44 -0.61
N GLN A 374 -9.71 4.57 -1.24
CA GLN A 374 -9.81 5.90 -0.66
C GLN A 374 -11.22 6.43 -0.89
N HIS A 375 -12.16 5.83 -0.19
CA HIS A 375 -13.60 6.01 -0.36
C HIS A 375 -14.28 5.86 1.00
N THR A 376 -15.20 6.75 1.40
CA THR A 376 -15.86 6.62 2.72
C THR A 376 -16.79 5.39 2.84
N ARG A 377 -17.00 4.66 1.75
CA ARG A 377 -17.62 3.33 1.68
C ARG A 377 -16.72 2.32 0.94
N GLY A 378 -15.41 2.43 1.14
CA GLY A 378 -14.41 1.66 0.43
C GLY A 378 -14.49 0.15 0.67
N VAL A 379 -14.85 -0.27 1.89
CA VAL A 379 -15.09 -1.69 2.19
C VAL A 379 -16.32 -2.19 1.42
N TRP A 380 -17.39 -1.40 1.37
CA TRP A 380 -18.61 -1.77 0.64
C TRP A 380 -18.37 -1.89 -0.85
N VAL A 381 -17.75 -0.91 -1.49
CA VAL A 381 -17.52 -0.96 -2.94
C VAL A 381 -16.62 -2.14 -3.35
N ASN A 382 -15.64 -2.49 -2.52
CA ASN A 382 -14.85 -3.73 -2.70
C ASN A 382 -15.75 -4.98 -2.60
N HIS A 383 -16.62 -5.08 -1.59
CA HIS A 383 -17.62 -6.17 -1.49
C HIS A 383 -18.52 -6.26 -2.73
N MET A 384 -19.03 -5.12 -3.19
CA MET A 384 -19.95 -5.05 -4.33
C MET A 384 -19.26 -5.48 -5.64
N MET A 385 -17.96 -5.21 -5.77
CA MET A 385 -17.15 -5.76 -6.85
C MET A 385 -17.06 -7.29 -6.76
N TYR A 386 -16.82 -7.83 -5.56
CA TYR A 386 -16.85 -9.28 -5.39
C TYR A 386 -18.23 -9.86 -5.68
N ASN A 387 -19.32 -9.19 -5.28
CA ASN A 387 -20.69 -9.65 -5.55
C ASN A 387 -20.93 -9.95 -7.03
N VAL A 388 -20.56 -9.03 -7.94
CA VAL A 388 -20.81 -9.23 -9.38
C VAL A 388 -19.98 -10.37 -9.98
N HIS A 389 -18.79 -10.63 -9.44
CA HIS A 389 -17.98 -11.79 -9.80
C HIS A 389 -18.51 -13.10 -9.17
N LEU A 390 -18.98 -13.06 -7.93
CA LEU A 390 -19.53 -14.23 -7.22
C LEU A 390 -20.88 -14.66 -7.80
N LEU A 391 -21.77 -13.71 -8.14
CA LEU A 391 -23.05 -13.99 -8.78
C LEU A 391 -22.88 -14.70 -10.13
N THR A 392 -21.75 -14.52 -10.80
CA THR A 392 -21.46 -15.07 -12.14
C THR A 392 -20.44 -16.21 -12.12
N GLY A 393 -19.87 -16.55 -10.95
CA GLY A 393 -18.80 -17.56 -10.82
C GLY A 393 -17.47 -17.18 -11.49
N LYS A 394 -17.28 -15.90 -11.81
CA LYS A 394 -16.11 -15.36 -12.52
C LYS A 394 -14.96 -15.06 -11.55
N ILE A 395 -14.42 -16.08 -10.88
CA ILE A 395 -13.40 -15.88 -9.83
C ILE A 395 -12.47 -17.10 -9.72
N ALA A 396 -11.20 -16.86 -9.37
CA ALA A 396 -10.19 -17.92 -9.21
C ALA A 396 -10.02 -18.79 -10.47
N LEU A 397 -10.23 -18.19 -11.64
CA LEU A 397 -10.11 -18.82 -12.94
C LEU A 397 -9.02 -18.12 -13.74
N GLU A 398 -8.37 -18.87 -14.64
CA GLU A 398 -7.38 -18.28 -15.53
C GLU A 398 -7.98 -17.22 -16.46
N GLY A 399 -7.51 -15.98 -16.32
CA GLY A 399 -8.00 -14.84 -17.10
C GLY A 399 -9.32 -14.26 -16.61
N CYS A 400 -9.82 -14.65 -15.44
CA CYS A 400 -11.16 -14.25 -15.01
C CYS A 400 -11.24 -14.09 -13.49
N GLY A 401 -11.40 -12.84 -13.03
CA GLY A 401 -11.46 -12.56 -11.60
C GLY A 401 -11.39 -11.08 -11.20
N PRO A 402 -11.79 -10.76 -9.96
CA PRO A 402 -11.61 -9.45 -9.37
C PRO A 402 -10.17 -9.30 -8.84
N PHE A 403 -9.48 -8.22 -9.21
CA PHE A 403 -8.09 -7.99 -8.84
C PHE A 403 -7.88 -6.60 -8.20
N SER A 404 -7.71 -6.57 -6.87
CA SER A 404 -7.32 -5.37 -6.14
C SER A 404 -5.85 -5.01 -6.41
N LEU A 405 -5.60 -3.86 -7.03
CA LEU A 405 -4.24 -3.39 -7.28
C LEU A 405 -3.67 -2.75 -6.02
N THR A 406 -2.50 -3.24 -5.61
CA THR A 406 -1.73 -2.65 -4.51
C THR A 406 -0.84 -1.52 -5.00
N GLY A 407 -0.85 -0.38 -4.30
CA GLY A 407 -0.11 0.82 -4.70
C GLY A 407 1.38 0.79 -4.33
N GLN A 408 1.71 0.39 -3.10
CA GLN A 408 3.08 0.39 -2.55
C GLN A 408 3.83 -0.90 -2.86
N PRO A 409 5.18 -0.90 -2.86
CA PRO A 409 5.96 -2.05 -3.32
C PRO A 409 5.86 -3.24 -2.36
N SER A 410 5.51 -2.99 -1.09
CA SER A 410 5.32 -4.02 -0.06
C SER A 410 4.22 -3.65 0.93
N ALA A 411 3.13 -3.01 0.44
CA ALA A 411 1.93 -2.94 1.27
C ALA A 411 1.33 -4.33 1.50
N CYS A 412 1.45 -5.25 0.54
CA CYS A 412 1.21 -6.69 0.73
C CYS A 412 2.23 -7.28 1.69
N GLY A 413 3.44 -7.59 1.18
CA GLY A 413 4.49 -8.34 1.88
C GLY A 413 4.88 -7.83 3.26
N THR A 414 4.78 -6.53 3.49
CA THR A 414 5.15 -5.94 4.79
C THR A 414 3.94 -5.49 5.58
N ALA A 415 3.15 -4.53 5.10
CA ALA A 415 2.14 -3.94 5.95
C ALA A 415 1.02 -4.93 6.28
N ARG A 416 0.51 -5.65 5.28
CA ARG A 416 -0.62 -6.59 5.40
C ARG A 416 -0.16 -7.95 5.90
N GLU A 417 0.78 -8.61 5.21
CA GLU A 417 1.17 -9.99 5.54
C GLU A 417 1.86 -10.09 6.91
N VAL A 418 2.72 -9.13 7.28
CA VAL A 418 3.31 -9.06 8.63
C VAL A 418 2.35 -8.47 9.66
N GLY A 419 1.37 -7.68 9.22
CA GLY A 419 0.36 -7.11 10.10
C GLY A 419 0.82 -5.89 10.90
N THR A 420 1.48 -4.92 10.25
CA THR A 420 1.95 -3.67 10.89
C THR A 420 0.81 -2.66 11.12
N PHE A 421 -0.35 -3.12 11.57
CA PHE A 421 -1.56 -2.33 11.82
C PHE A 421 -2.02 -2.47 13.27
N ILE A 422 -2.87 -1.53 13.71
CA ILE A 422 -3.30 -1.47 15.11
C ILE A 422 -4.04 -2.71 15.62
N HIS A 423 -4.69 -3.43 14.73
CA HIS A 423 -5.58 -4.55 15.05
C HIS A 423 -4.96 -5.91 14.67
N ARG A 424 -3.77 -5.90 14.06
CA ARG A 424 -3.18 -7.07 13.39
C ARG A 424 -2.06 -7.74 14.18
N LEU A 425 -1.88 -9.01 13.85
CA LEU A 425 -0.72 -9.86 14.05
C LEU A 425 -0.37 -10.48 12.66
N PRO A 426 0.79 -11.16 12.51
CA PRO A 426 1.18 -11.78 11.24
C PRO A 426 0.15 -12.77 10.67
N ALA A 427 0.14 -12.97 9.35
CA ALA A 427 -0.69 -13.97 8.66
C ALA A 427 -2.19 -13.89 9.02
N ASP A 428 -2.81 -12.74 8.72
CA ASP A 428 -4.25 -12.43 8.95
C ASP A 428 -4.76 -12.51 10.39
N MET A 429 -3.88 -12.83 11.33
CA MET A 429 -4.20 -12.80 12.74
C MET A 429 -4.50 -11.38 13.25
N VAL A 430 -5.22 -11.33 14.36
CA VAL A 430 -5.72 -10.09 14.96
C VAL A 430 -5.50 -10.11 16.46
N VAL A 431 -5.18 -8.95 17.02
CA VAL A 431 -4.88 -8.80 18.45
C VAL A 431 -6.10 -9.08 19.33
N THR A 432 -7.31 -8.95 18.78
CA THR A 432 -8.56 -9.16 19.53
C THR A 432 -8.89 -10.64 19.74
N ASN A 433 -8.26 -11.57 18.99
CA ASN A 433 -8.49 -13.01 19.17
C ASN A 433 -7.45 -13.58 20.16
N PRO A 434 -7.87 -14.16 21.30
CA PRO A 434 -6.96 -14.69 22.30
C PRO A 434 -6.07 -15.82 21.79
N LYS A 435 -6.58 -16.70 20.90
CA LYS A 435 -5.78 -17.78 20.31
C LYS A 435 -4.67 -17.25 19.40
N HIS A 436 -4.96 -16.17 18.67
CA HIS A 436 -3.96 -15.51 17.83
C HIS A 436 -2.83 -14.91 18.66
N ARG A 437 -3.16 -14.24 19.77
CA ARG A 437 -2.15 -13.74 20.70
C ARG A 437 -1.31 -14.87 21.29
N GLU A 438 -1.94 -15.95 21.73
CA GLU A 438 -1.24 -17.13 22.28
C GLU A 438 -0.23 -17.73 21.28
N ILE A 439 -0.62 -17.89 20.01
CA ILE A 439 0.28 -18.38 18.95
C ILE A 439 1.52 -17.50 18.82
N VAL A 440 1.33 -16.17 18.78
CA VAL A 440 2.42 -15.22 18.62
C VAL A 440 3.29 -15.14 19.88
N GLU A 441 2.68 -15.06 21.06
CA GLU A 441 3.39 -15.06 22.35
C GLU A 441 4.26 -16.31 22.50
N LYS A 442 3.73 -17.49 22.17
CA LYS A 442 4.49 -18.75 22.19
C LYS A 442 5.66 -18.73 21.20
N SER A 443 5.43 -18.29 19.96
CA SER A 443 6.50 -18.24 18.95
C SER A 443 7.63 -17.27 19.37
N TRP A 444 7.26 -16.11 19.90
CA TRP A 444 8.20 -15.09 20.37
C TRP A 444 8.78 -15.36 21.76
N LYS A 445 8.37 -16.44 22.42
CA LYS A 445 8.77 -16.81 23.80
C LYS A 445 8.44 -15.70 24.82
N LEU A 446 7.27 -15.09 24.67
CA LEU A 446 6.75 -14.08 25.60
C LEU A 446 5.79 -14.73 26.63
N PRO A 447 5.71 -14.19 27.86
CA PRO A 447 4.71 -14.62 28.83
C PRO A 447 3.28 -14.36 28.34
N ALA A 448 2.34 -15.21 28.77
CA ALA A 448 0.94 -15.09 28.40
C ALA A 448 0.34 -13.72 28.81
N GLY A 449 -0.24 -13.01 27.83
CA GLY A 449 -0.78 -11.66 27.99
C GLY A 449 0.24 -10.53 27.77
N ALA A 450 1.40 -10.83 27.20
CA ALA A 450 2.36 -9.82 26.77
C ALA A 450 1.77 -8.92 25.68
N ILE A 451 1.05 -9.49 24.71
CA ILE A 451 0.43 -8.73 23.62
C ILE A 451 -0.92 -8.18 24.09
N PRO A 452 -1.17 -6.86 24.00
CA PRO A 452 -2.46 -6.29 24.37
C PRO A 452 -3.58 -6.74 23.42
N ASP A 453 -4.79 -6.85 23.94
CA ASP A 453 -5.99 -7.27 23.20
C ASP A 453 -6.82 -6.10 22.63
N VAL A 454 -6.52 -4.87 23.05
CA VAL A 454 -7.18 -3.65 22.58
C VAL A 454 -6.36 -3.01 21.44
N PRO A 455 -6.99 -2.67 20.29
CA PRO A 455 -6.34 -1.91 19.23
C PRO A 455 -5.86 -0.52 19.69
N GLY A 456 -4.74 -0.06 19.13
CA GLY A 456 -4.24 1.31 19.33
C GLY A 456 -4.88 2.34 18.40
N PHE A 457 -4.20 3.47 18.19
CA PHE A 457 -4.67 4.54 17.31
C PHE A 457 -4.27 4.29 15.83
N HIS A 458 -5.25 4.18 14.93
CA HIS A 458 -5.03 4.10 13.47
C HIS A 458 -4.52 5.44 12.91
N ALA A 459 -4.03 5.47 11.66
CA ALA A 459 -3.37 6.63 11.06
C ALA A 459 -4.00 8.01 11.35
N THR A 460 -5.29 8.21 11.05
CA THR A 460 -5.99 9.47 11.34
C THR A 460 -6.23 9.68 12.84
N ALA A 461 -6.47 8.62 13.61
CA ALA A 461 -6.59 8.68 15.07
C ALA A 461 -5.26 9.02 15.76
N GLN A 462 -4.09 8.65 15.18
CA GLN A 462 -2.79 9.07 15.69
C GLN A 462 -2.64 10.59 15.64
N SER A 463 -2.99 11.22 14.52
CA SER A 463 -2.96 12.69 14.39
C SER A 463 -3.89 13.36 15.40
N ARG A 464 -5.11 12.85 15.55
CA ARG A 464 -6.09 13.34 16.53
C ARG A 464 -5.59 13.14 17.97
N ALA A 465 -5.01 12.00 18.28
CA ALA A 465 -4.48 11.69 19.62
C ALA A 465 -3.26 12.53 19.99
N LEU A 466 -2.38 12.86 19.03
CA LEU A 466 -1.26 13.80 19.24
C LEU A 466 -1.76 15.21 19.53
N LYS A 467 -2.74 15.68 18.74
CA LYS A 467 -3.39 16.98 18.98
C LYS A 467 -4.04 17.05 20.35
N ASP A 468 -4.72 15.98 20.75
CA ASP A 468 -5.45 15.90 22.01
C ASP A 468 -4.54 15.54 23.22
N GLY A 469 -3.23 15.37 23.04
CA GLY A 469 -2.30 14.99 24.12
C GLY A 469 -2.46 13.55 24.64
N LYS A 470 -3.28 12.72 24.00
CA LYS A 470 -3.51 11.31 24.33
C LYS A 470 -2.39 10.39 23.84
N MET A 471 -1.75 10.78 22.75
CA MET A 471 -0.50 10.19 22.28
C MET A 471 0.58 11.26 22.42
N LYS A 472 1.73 10.92 23.03
CA LYS A 472 2.80 11.87 23.34
C LYS A 472 4.12 11.54 22.65
N PHE A 473 4.23 10.37 22.02
CA PHE A 473 5.39 10.00 21.23
C PHE A 473 4.96 9.41 19.90
N LEU A 474 5.61 9.85 18.81
CA LEU A 474 5.46 9.24 17.49
C LEU A 474 6.83 9.00 16.88
N TRP A 475 7.13 7.76 16.52
CA TRP A 475 8.22 7.45 15.61
C TRP A 475 7.70 7.08 14.22
N GLN A 476 7.93 7.95 13.26
CA GLN A 476 7.61 7.74 11.86
C GLN A 476 8.82 7.15 11.11
N MET A 477 8.62 6.05 10.37
CA MET A 477 9.68 5.42 9.59
C MET A 477 9.27 5.18 8.13
N CYS A 478 10.10 5.64 7.18
CA CYS A 478 9.92 5.42 5.74
C CYS A 478 8.58 5.95 5.18
N THR A 479 8.11 7.07 5.73
CA THR A 479 6.92 7.80 5.25
C THR A 479 7.14 9.31 5.38
N ASN A 480 6.25 10.09 4.77
CA ASN A 480 6.22 11.55 4.87
C ASN A 480 4.77 11.98 5.14
N ASN A 481 4.22 11.62 6.32
CA ASN A 481 2.80 11.79 6.63
C ASN A 481 2.36 13.25 6.80
N MET A 482 3.27 14.16 7.12
CA MET A 482 2.95 15.60 7.17
C MET A 482 2.51 16.13 5.79
N GLN A 483 3.05 15.56 4.70
CA GLN A 483 2.62 15.87 3.35
C GLN A 483 1.57 14.87 2.83
N GLY A 484 1.69 13.58 3.18
CA GLY A 484 0.86 12.50 2.63
C GLY A 484 -0.44 12.21 3.37
N GLY A 485 -0.57 12.63 4.64
CA GLY A 485 -1.77 12.46 5.46
C GLY A 485 -2.78 13.60 5.24
N PRO A 486 -4.06 13.39 5.59
CA PRO A 486 -5.12 14.37 5.35
C PRO A 486 -5.19 15.47 6.40
N ASN A 487 -5.93 16.53 6.11
CA ASN A 487 -6.30 17.60 7.04
C ASN A 487 -5.10 18.13 7.87
N ILE A 488 -4.04 18.53 7.16
CA ILE A 488 -2.75 18.94 7.76
C ILE A 488 -2.97 20.02 8.82
N ASN A 489 -3.79 21.02 8.51
CA ASN A 489 -3.94 22.23 9.32
C ASN A 489 -4.67 21.98 10.64
N GLU A 490 -5.67 21.11 10.64
CA GLU A 490 -6.49 20.90 11.85
C GLU A 490 -5.88 19.84 12.74
N GLU A 491 -5.28 18.77 12.20
CA GLU A 491 -4.91 17.59 13.00
C GLU A 491 -3.41 17.30 13.02
N ILE A 492 -2.79 17.11 11.86
CA ILE A 492 -1.40 16.60 11.79
C ILE A 492 -0.40 17.64 12.32
N PHE A 493 -0.40 18.85 11.77
CA PHE A 493 0.58 19.86 12.13
C PHE A 493 0.42 20.33 13.59
N PRO A 494 -0.79 20.68 14.07
CA PRO A 494 -0.97 21.02 15.49
C PRO A 494 -0.59 19.88 16.43
N GLY A 495 -0.91 18.63 16.08
CA GLY A 495 -0.54 17.48 16.90
C GLY A 495 0.97 17.25 16.98
N TRP A 496 1.68 17.36 15.86
CA TRP A 496 3.14 17.20 15.84
C TRP A 496 3.87 18.34 16.56
N ARG A 497 3.29 19.54 16.55
CA ARG A 497 3.84 20.73 17.20
C ARG A 497 3.33 20.95 18.62
N ASN A 498 2.46 20.08 19.13
CA ASN A 498 2.04 20.10 20.54
C ASN A 498 3.29 19.97 21.43
N PRO A 499 3.53 20.91 22.38
CA PRO A 499 4.72 20.91 23.23
C PRO A 499 4.84 19.69 24.15
N GLU A 500 3.76 18.95 24.39
CA GLU A 500 3.77 17.70 25.16
C GLU A 500 4.19 16.47 24.34
N THR A 501 4.34 16.62 23.03
CA THR A 501 4.67 15.51 22.12
C THR A 501 6.15 15.49 21.76
N PHE A 502 6.69 14.30 21.48
CA PHE A 502 8.02 14.10 20.91
C PHE A 502 7.94 13.27 19.62
N ILE A 503 8.37 13.86 18.51
CA ILE A 503 8.23 13.31 17.16
C ILE A 503 9.59 12.95 16.58
N VAL A 504 9.74 11.69 16.20
CA VAL A 504 10.94 11.14 15.55
C VAL A 504 10.61 10.78 14.11
N VAL A 505 11.47 11.15 13.16
CA VAL A 505 11.34 10.78 11.74
C VAL A 505 12.62 10.13 11.23
N SER A 506 12.51 8.88 10.77
CA SER A 506 13.56 8.18 10.03
C SER A 506 13.33 8.35 8.53
N ASP A 507 14.19 9.12 7.86
CA ASP A 507 14.09 9.45 6.43
C ASP A 507 15.50 9.58 5.79
N PRO A 508 15.70 9.14 4.53
CA PRO A 508 16.93 9.44 3.78
C PRO A 508 17.08 10.93 3.41
N TYR A 509 16.01 11.73 3.40
CA TYR A 509 16.01 13.11 2.93
C TYR A 509 15.25 14.08 3.86
N PRO A 510 15.50 15.40 3.77
CA PRO A 510 14.68 16.41 4.43
C PRO A 510 13.29 16.45 3.78
N SER A 511 12.36 15.69 4.36
CA SER A 511 10.94 15.70 4.02
C SER A 511 10.16 16.71 4.85
N VAL A 512 8.93 17.02 4.45
CA VAL A 512 8.04 17.93 5.22
C VAL A 512 7.80 17.36 6.62
N SER A 513 7.68 16.04 6.74
CA SER A 513 7.67 15.36 8.04
C SER A 513 8.97 15.57 8.82
N ALA A 514 10.14 15.35 8.21
CA ALA A 514 11.41 15.50 8.91
C ALA A 514 11.58 16.91 9.47
N VAL A 515 11.28 17.95 8.68
CA VAL A 515 11.39 19.35 9.15
C VAL A 515 10.37 19.71 10.24
N ALA A 516 9.23 19.01 10.30
CA ALA A 516 8.22 19.22 11.35
C ALA A 516 8.49 18.40 12.63
N ALA A 517 9.43 17.45 12.58
CA ALA A 517 9.78 16.58 13.69
C ALA A 517 10.63 17.30 14.76
N ASP A 518 10.94 16.57 15.83
CA ASP A 518 11.84 17.00 16.89
C ASP A 518 13.21 16.33 16.79
N LEU A 519 13.24 15.10 16.26
CA LEU A 519 14.43 14.32 15.99
C LEU A 519 14.33 13.70 14.58
N ILE A 520 15.38 13.86 13.78
CA ILE A 520 15.52 13.24 12.46
C ILE A 520 16.63 12.19 12.55
N LEU A 521 16.37 10.99 12.05
CA LEU A 521 17.34 9.89 11.99
C LEU A 521 17.73 9.60 10.52
N PRO A 522 19.03 9.67 10.16
CA PRO A 522 19.49 9.45 8.80
C PRO A 522 19.37 7.97 8.43
N THR A 523 18.67 7.67 7.34
CA THR A 523 18.23 6.30 7.06
C THR A 523 18.77 5.73 5.74
N CYS A 524 19.26 4.49 5.78
CA CYS A 524 19.62 3.73 4.57
C CYS A 524 18.38 3.34 3.75
N MET A 525 18.44 3.49 2.43
CA MET A 525 17.32 3.23 1.53
C MET A 525 17.62 2.19 0.45
N TRP A 526 16.60 1.42 0.07
CA TRP A 526 16.65 0.46 -1.04
C TRP A 526 17.87 -0.47 -0.97
N VAL A 527 18.76 -0.48 -1.98
CA VAL A 527 19.93 -1.38 -2.06
C VAL A 527 21.09 -1.00 -1.15
N GLU A 528 20.95 0.04 -0.32
CA GLU A 528 21.86 0.34 0.79
C GLU A 528 21.70 -0.62 1.98
N LYS A 529 20.77 -1.57 1.88
CA LYS A 529 20.48 -2.61 2.88
C LYS A 529 19.96 -3.85 2.19
N GLU A 530 20.03 -5.01 2.86
CA GLU A 530 19.34 -6.22 2.41
C GLU A 530 17.83 -6.09 2.64
N GLY A 531 17.01 -6.62 1.73
CA GLY A 531 15.57 -6.50 1.88
C GLY A 531 14.73 -7.46 1.07
N ALA A 532 13.45 -7.42 1.39
CA ALA A 532 12.39 -8.20 0.77
C ALA A 532 11.14 -7.34 0.62
N TYR A 533 10.45 -7.47 -0.52
CA TYR A 533 9.15 -6.83 -0.79
C TYR A 533 8.17 -7.84 -1.40
N GLY A 534 6.89 -7.75 -1.02
CA GLY A 534 5.79 -8.51 -1.61
C GLY A 534 4.87 -7.62 -2.45
N ASN A 535 4.72 -7.92 -3.75
CA ASN A 535 3.95 -7.09 -4.68
C ASN A 535 2.43 -7.40 -4.68
N ALA A 536 1.65 -6.78 -5.58
CA ALA A 536 0.20 -6.94 -5.60
C ALA A 536 -0.31 -8.34 -6.02
N GLU A 537 0.54 -9.22 -6.57
CA GLU A 537 0.17 -10.59 -6.94
C GLU A 537 0.75 -11.64 -5.98
N ARG A 538 1.05 -11.26 -4.73
CA ARG A 538 1.62 -12.13 -3.68
C ARG A 538 3.10 -12.51 -3.90
N ARG A 539 3.79 -11.88 -4.86
CA ARG A 539 5.17 -12.23 -5.21
C ARG A 539 6.17 -11.57 -4.26
N THR A 540 6.80 -12.38 -3.42
CA THR A 540 7.90 -11.95 -2.55
C THR A 540 9.22 -11.96 -3.30
N GLN A 541 9.92 -10.82 -3.35
CA GLN A 541 11.19 -10.62 -4.05
C GLN A 541 12.27 -10.08 -3.11
N PHE A 542 13.43 -10.74 -3.08
CA PHE A 542 14.58 -10.33 -2.27
C PHE A 542 15.64 -9.58 -3.09
N TRP A 543 16.40 -8.75 -2.40
CA TRP A 543 17.66 -8.18 -2.88
C TRP A 543 18.71 -8.22 -1.76
N ARG A 544 19.98 -8.41 -2.14
CA ARG A 544 21.12 -8.25 -1.23
C ARG A 544 21.48 -6.78 -1.09
N GLN A 545 22.16 -6.40 -0.02
CA GLN A 545 22.80 -5.08 0.03
C GLN A 545 23.87 -4.99 -1.06
N GLN A 546 23.88 -3.88 -1.79
CA GLN A 546 24.76 -3.69 -2.95
C GLN A 546 25.70 -2.50 -2.82
N VAL A 547 25.36 -1.53 -1.97
CA VAL A 547 26.17 -0.35 -1.64
C VAL A 547 26.00 -0.01 -0.16
N LYS A 548 26.91 0.78 0.42
CA LYS A 548 26.76 1.31 1.79
C LYS A 548 25.89 2.57 1.77
N GLY A 549 25.20 2.85 2.87
CA GLY A 549 24.57 4.15 3.10
C GLY A 549 25.60 5.28 3.27
N PRO A 550 25.22 6.55 3.08
CA PRO A 550 26.12 7.69 3.28
C PRO A 550 26.43 7.91 4.76
N ALA A 551 27.70 8.18 5.07
CA ALA A 551 28.17 8.59 6.40
C ALA A 551 27.62 7.72 7.54
N ASN A 552 26.85 8.31 8.47
CA ASN A 552 26.31 7.64 9.65
C ASN A 552 24.85 7.18 9.44
N ALA A 553 24.34 7.16 8.21
CA ALA A 553 23.03 6.60 7.93
C ALA A 553 22.98 5.12 8.33
N ARG A 554 21.84 4.70 8.91
CA ARG A 554 21.59 3.31 9.32
C ARG A 554 20.23 2.85 8.83
N SER A 555 20.08 1.57 8.52
CA SER A 555 18.80 1.03 8.08
C SER A 555 17.73 1.10 9.17
N ASP A 556 16.47 1.08 8.78
CA ASP A 556 15.36 0.97 9.73
C ASP A 556 15.50 -0.29 10.61
N THR A 557 15.95 -1.43 10.05
CA THR A 557 16.23 -2.67 10.81
C THR A 557 17.25 -2.42 11.92
N TRP A 558 18.39 -1.81 11.59
CA TRP A 558 19.42 -1.48 12.56
C TRP A 558 18.87 -0.55 13.64
N GLN A 559 18.13 0.50 13.25
CA GLN A 559 17.60 1.47 14.20
C GLN A 559 16.68 0.82 15.22
N LEU A 560 15.78 -0.07 14.80
CA LEU A 560 14.84 -0.76 15.69
C LEU A 560 15.56 -1.71 16.66
N VAL A 561 16.47 -2.52 16.13
CA VAL A 561 17.14 -3.57 16.89
C VAL A 561 18.16 -2.95 17.85
N GLU A 562 18.91 -1.94 17.42
CA GLU A 562 19.82 -1.21 18.31
C GLU A 562 19.06 -0.45 19.39
N PHE A 563 17.99 0.25 19.04
CA PHE A 563 17.17 0.98 20.00
C PHE A 563 16.56 0.09 21.08
N SER A 564 16.24 -1.17 20.76
CA SER A 564 15.71 -2.12 21.74
C SER A 564 16.69 -2.47 22.88
N LYS A 565 17.99 -2.17 22.75
CA LYS A 565 18.99 -2.34 23.82
C LYS A 565 18.83 -1.32 24.95
N TYR A 566 18.18 -0.18 24.67
CA TYR A 566 18.02 0.93 25.63
C TYR A 566 16.91 0.69 26.67
N PHE A 567 16.24 -0.47 26.65
CA PHE A 567 15.12 -0.80 27.51
C PHE A 567 15.35 -2.12 28.22
N LYS A 568 15.47 -2.09 29.54
CA LYS A 568 15.25 -3.27 30.37
C LYS A 568 13.76 -3.56 30.47
N VAL A 569 13.41 -4.82 30.59
CA VAL A 569 12.02 -5.25 30.55
C VAL A 569 11.19 -4.64 31.70
N GLU A 570 11.77 -4.43 32.89
CA GLU A 570 11.11 -3.80 34.05
C GLU A 570 10.72 -2.34 33.83
N GLU A 571 11.35 -1.67 32.86
CA GLU A 571 11.07 -0.27 32.58
C GLU A 571 9.82 -0.09 31.72
N VAL A 572 9.32 -1.17 31.10
CA VAL A 572 8.23 -1.12 30.10
C VAL A 572 7.18 -2.22 30.27
N TRP A 573 7.46 -3.27 31.03
CA TRP A 573 6.48 -4.32 31.37
C TRP A 573 6.01 -4.17 32.80
N PRO A 574 4.71 -4.40 33.05
CA PRO A 574 4.17 -4.33 34.38
C PRO A 574 4.57 -5.56 35.19
N GLU A 575 4.55 -5.41 36.51
CA GLU A 575 4.99 -6.44 37.45
C GLU A 575 4.17 -7.73 37.33
N GLU A 576 2.86 -7.66 37.03
CA GLU A 576 2.03 -8.86 36.84
C GLU A 576 2.46 -9.74 35.66
N LEU A 577 3.11 -9.15 34.65
CA LEU A 577 3.63 -9.89 33.50
C LEU A 577 4.99 -10.51 33.84
N LEU A 578 5.85 -9.76 34.52
CA LEU A 578 7.19 -10.22 34.93
C LEU A 578 7.13 -11.32 35.99
N ALA A 579 6.12 -11.31 36.87
CA ALA A 579 5.89 -12.39 37.82
C ALA A 579 5.63 -13.75 37.14
N LYS A 580 5.11 -13.75 35.90
CA LYS A 580 4.90 -14.98 35.11
C LYS A 580 6.15 -15.47 34.39
N ALA A 581 7.17 -14.62 34.25
CA ALA A 581 8.44 -14.92 33.61
C ALA A 581 9.62 -14.25 34.34
N PRO A 582 9.91 -14.64 35.60
CA PRO A 582 10.97 -14.01 36.40
C PRO A 582 12.36 -14.11 35.76
N GLU A 583 12.59 -15.11 34.90
CA GLU A 583 13.83 -15.32 34.14
C GLU A 583 14.10 -14.26 33.06
N LEU A 584 13.11 -13.40 32.78
CA LEU A 584 13.29 -12.26 31.88
C LEU A 584 13.82 -11.03 32.61
N ARG A 585 13.86 -11.03 33.95
CA ARG A 585 14.31 -9.87 34.70
C ARG A 585 15.76 -9.49 34.42
N GLY A 586 16.02 -8.20 34.33
CA GLY A 586 17.31 -7.60 34.02
C GLY A 586 17.70 -7.65 32.55
N LYS A 587 16.96 -8.38 31.70
CA LYS A 587 17.22 -8.47 30.26
C LYS A 587 16.66 -7.25 29.54
N THR A 588 17.31 -6.93 28.43
CA THR A 588 16.87 -5.91 27.48
C THR A 588 15.81 -6.45 26.52
N LEU A 589 15.02 -5.55 25.91
CA LEU A 589 14.13 -5.94 24.82
C LEU A 589 14.91 -6.54 23.63
N TYR A 590 16.16 -6.12 23.41
CA TYR A 590 17.04 -6.74 22.41
C TYR A 590 17.26 -8.23 22.69
N GLU A 591 17.60 -8.56 23.93
CA GLU A 591 17.84 -9.94 24.35
C GLU A 591 16.58 -10.80 24.23
N ILE A 592 15.42 -10.26 24.58
CA ILE A 592 14.14 -10.97 24.56
C ILE A 592 13.63 -11.16 23.12
N LEU A 593 13.72 -10.13 22.27
CA LEU A 593 13.05 -10.13 20.97
C LEU A 593 13.94 -10.62 19.83
N TYR A 594 15.25 -10.37 19.90
CA TYR A 594 16.18 -10.57 18.77
C TYR A 594 17.36 -11.50 19.07
N ARG A 595 17.69 -11.75 20.35
CA ARG A 595 18.64 -12.80 20.80
C ARG A 595 17.91 -13.95 21.51
N ASN A 596 16.83 -14.41 20.88
CA ASN A 596 15.88 -15.34 21.50
C ASN A 596 16.13 -16.82 21.14
N GLY A 597 17.24 -17.14 20.48
CA GLY A 597 17.60 -18.47 19.99
C GLY A 597 16.88 -18.89 18.70
N LYS A 598 15.99 -18.04 18.16
CA LYS A 598 15.40 -18.21 16.82
C LYS A 598 15.97 -17.18 15.86
N VAL A 599 15.82 -15.90 16.17
CA VAL A 599 16.25 -14.78 15.31
C VAL A 599 17.78 -14.74 15.15
N ASP A 600 18.53 -15.15 16.16
CA ASP A 600 19.99 -15.17 16.16
C ASP A 600 20.62 -16.54 15.89
N SER A 601 19.83 -17.51 15.42
CA SER A 601 20.29 -18.87 15.15
C SER A 601 21.07 -19.04 13.83
N TYR A 602 21.05 -18.03 12.96
CA TYR A 602 21.63 -18.11 11.63
C TYR A 602 22.96 -17.35 11.54
N GLN A 603 23.94 -17.99 10.92
CA GLN A 603 25.25 -17.38 10.65
C GLN A 603 25.26 -16.65 9.31
N VAL A 604 26.07 -15.60 9.23
CA VAL A 604 26.26 -14.82 8.00
C VAL A 604 26.99 -15.68 6.97
N PRO A 605 26.56 -15.70 5.70
CA PRO A 605 27.26 -16.47 4.67
C PRO A 605 28.69 -15.95 4.48
N THR A 606 29.68 -16.80 4.73
CA THR A 606 31.11 -16.47 4.48
C THR A 606 31.57 -16.85 3.07
N ASN A 607 30.76 -17.64 2.36
CA ASN A 607 31.07 -18.19 1.04
C ASN A 607 30.52 -17.38 -0.13
N ILE A 608 29.93 -16.20 0.10
CA ILE A 608 29.40 -15.31 -0.94
C ILE A 608 30.41 -14.18 -1.17
N PRO A 609 31.21 -14.18 -2.26
CA PRO A 609 32.20 -13.15 -2.51
C PRO A 609 31.58 -11.75 -2.61
N GLY A 610 32.15 -10.78 -1.90
CA GLY A 610 31.66 -9.39 -1.91
C GLY A 610 30.26 -9.23 -1.31
N TYR A 611 29.84 -10.16 -0.45
CA TYR A 611 28.61 -10.04 0.32
C TYR A 611 28.73 -8.95 1.38
N MET A 612 27.80 -8.01 1.33
CA MET A 612 27.70 -6.90 2.27
C MET A 612 26.40 -7.08 3.05
N ASN A 613 26.46 -6.91 4.37
CA ASN A 613 25.29 -6.87 5.23
C ASN A 613 25.66 -6.15 6.54
N ASP A 614 25.39 -4.85 6.60
CA ASP A 614 25.82 -3.97 7.70
C ASP A 614 25.22 -4.39 9.04
N GLU A 615 23.96 -4.79 9.05
CA GLU A 615 23.29 -5.21 10.28
C GLU A 615 23.85 -6.54 10.79
N ALA A 616 24.08 -7.50 9.90
CA ALA A 616 24.61 -8.79 10.29
C ALA A 616 26.07 -8.71 10.77
N GLU A 617 26.87 -7.84 10.15
CA GLU A 617 28.23 -7.49 10.62
C GLU A 617 28.18 -6.86 12.03
N HIS A 618 27.28 -5.90 12.25
CA HIS A 618 27.14 -5.19 13.53
C HIS A 618 26.62 -6.06 14.67
N PHE A 619 25.61 -6.92 14.41
CA PHE A 619 24.99 -7.75 15.45
C PHE A 619 25.67 -9.12 15.63
N GLY A 620 26.49 -9.56 14.66
CA GLY A 620 27.23 -10.82 14.73
C GLY A 620 26.42 -12.08 14.37
N TYR A 621 25.28 -11.92 13.71
CA TYR A 621 24.43 -13.02 13.22
C TYR A 621 23.57 -12.55 12.04
N TYR A 622 23.03 -13.49 11.25
CA TYR A 622 22.25 -13.17 10.05
C TYR A 622 20.81 -12.78 10.40
N ILE A 623 20.66 -11.56 10.89
CA ILE A 623 19.41 -11.05 11.46
C ILE A 623 18.23 -11.07 10.49
N GLN A 624 18.43 -10.75 9.20
CA GLN A 624 17.37 -10.76 8.20
C GLN A 624 16.79 -12.16 8.00
N LYS A 625 17.66 -13.18 7.95
CA LYS A 625 17.25 -14.58 7.83
C LYS A 625 16.48 -15.04 9.06
N GLY A 626 16.99 -14.75 10.25
CA GLY A 626 16.30 -15.13 11.49
C GLY A 626 14.94 -14.45 11.67
N LEU A 627 14.84 -13.15 11.36
CA LEU A 627 13.55 -12.44 11.37
C LEU A 627 12.58 -13.04 10.36
N PHE A 628 13.03 -13.36 9.15
CA PHE A 628 12.17 -13.92 8.12
C PHE A 628 11.69 -15.33 8.44
N GLU A 629 12.58 -16.21 8.89
CA GLU A 629 12.22 -17.60 9.18
C GLU A 629 11.26 -17.69 10.37
N GLU A 630 11.49 -16.91 11.44
CA GLU A 630 10.54 -16.84 12.56
C GLU A 630 9.19 -16.24 12.14
N TYR A 631 9.18 -15.28 11.22
CA TYR A 631 7.95 -14.72 10.64
C TYR A 631 7.22 -15.74 9.75
N ALA A 632 7.94 -16.45 8.88
CA ALA A 632 7.37 -17.38 7.91
C ALA A 632 6.66 -18.57 8.59
N GLU A 633 7.07 -18.95 9.81
CA GLU A 633 6.38 -19.96 10.62
C GLU A 633 4.89 -19.67 10.82
N PHE A 634 4.48 -18.40 10.87
CA PHE A 634 3.06 -18.04 11.06
C PHE A 634 2.20 -18.38 9.83
N GLY A 635 2.77 -18.34 8.63
CA GLY A 635 2.03 -18.56 7.38
C GLY A 635 2.17 -19.97 6.80
N ARG A 636 3.29 -20.66 7.07
CA ARG A 636 3.55 -22.03 6.60
C ARG A 636 2.55 -23.01 7.21
N GLY A 637 1.86 -23.78 6.37
CA GLY A 637 0.77 -24.69 6.74
C GLY A 637 -0.59 -24.01 6.99
N HIS A 638 -0.67 -22.69 6.81
CA HIS A 638 -1.85 -21.89 7.15
C HIS A 638 -2.34 -21.01 5.98
N GLY A 639 -2.00 -21.39 4.74
CA GLY A 639 -2.45 -20.71 3.52
C GLY A 639 -1.64 -19.47 3.13
N HIS A 640 -0.60 -19.12 3.90
CA HIS A 640 0.32 -18.00 3.65
C HIS A 640 1.78 -18.46 3.56
N ASP A 641 2.00 -19.62 2.95
CA ASP A 641 3.31 -20.26 2.90
C ASP A 641 4.33 -19.41 2.14
N LEU A 642 5.39 -19.01 2.84
CA LEU A 642 6.60 -18.47 2.22
C LEU A 642 7.63 -19.60 2.07
N ALA A 643 8.35 -19.60 0.95
CA ALA A 643 9.48 -20.50 0.75
C ALA A 643 10.58 -20.26 1.78
N ASP A 644 11.58 -21.13 1.82
CA ASP A 644 12.79 -20.86 2.60
C ASP A 644 13.48 -19.57 2.13
N PHE A 645 14.01 -18.80 3.08
CA PHE A 645 14.68 -17.52 2.88
C PHE A 645 15.68 -17.55 1.70
N ASP A 646 16.54 -18.57 1.67
CA ASP A 646 17.61 -18.69 0.66
C ASP A 646 17.06 -18.88 -0.76
N THR A 647 15.84 -19.38 -0.90
CA THR A 647 15.17 -19.55 -2.20
C THR A 647 14.94 -18.21 -2.87
N TYR A 648 14.47 -17.22 -2.11
CA TYR A 648 14.17 -15.89 -2.64
C TYR A 648 15.41 -15.12 -3.11
N HIS A 649 16.60 -15.46 -2.60
CA HIS A 649 17.87 -14.93 -3.10
C HIS A 649 18.29 -15.51 -4.45
N LYS A 650 17.72 -16.65 -4.87
CA LYS A 650 18.03 -17.34 -6.14
C LYS A 650 17.02 -17.03 -7.25
N VAL A 651 15.77 -16.76 -6.89
CA VAL A 651 14.66 -16.57 -7.85
C VAL A 651 14.27 -15.08 -8.02
N ARG A 652 13.51 -14.78 -9.07
CA ARG A 652 12.89 -13.45 -9.32
C ARG A 652 11.54 -13.32 -8.60
N GLY A 653 11.52 -13.84 -7.37
CA GLY A 653 10.37 -13.93 -6.48
C GLY A 653 9.38 -15.04 -6.81
N LEU A 654 8.62 -15.46 -5.80
CA LEU A 654 7.59 -16.50 -5.86
C LEU A 654 6.30 -16.01 -5.21
N ARG A 655 5.16 -16.44 -5.73
CA ARG A 655 3.82 -16.08 -5.26
C ARG A 655 3.30 -17.06 -4.20
N TRP A 656 2.98 -16.54 -3.02
CA TRP A 656 2.46 -17.38 -1.95
C TRP A 656 0.98 -17.79 -2.19
N PRO A 657 0.51 -18.92 -1.63
CA PRO A 657 1.29 -19.91 -0.86
C PRO A 657 2.30 -20.66 -1.75
N VAL A 658 3.54 -20.77 -1.26
CA VAL A 658 4.63 -21.51 -1.88
C VAL A 658 4.81 -22.82 -1.12
N VAL A 659 4.32 -23.92 -1.69
CA VAL A 659 4.32 -25.24 -1.04
C VAL A 659 5.37 -26.13 -1.69
N LYS A 660 6.08 -26.90 -0.86
CA LYS A 660 7.09 -27.84 -1.33
C LYS A 660 6.41 -29.10 -1.85
N ASP A 661 6.70 -29.48 -3.08
CA ASP A 661 6.24 -30.75 -3.63
C ASP A 661 7.02 -31.90 -2.95
N GLU A 662 6.30 -32.81 -2.29
CA GLU A 662 6.92 -33.87 -1.49
C GLU A 662 7.70 -34.89 -2.33
N LYS A 663 7.37 -35.04 -3.62
CA LYS A 663 8.00 -36.02 -4.51
C LYS A 663 9.29 -35.51 -5.12
N THR A 664 9.31 -34.23 -5.51
CA THR A 664 10.44 -33.58 -6.19
C THR A 664 11.32 -32.80 -5.23
N GLY A 665 10.78 -32.40 -4.08
CA GLY A 665 11.44 -31.50 -3.12
C GLY A 665 11.51 -30.05 -3.61
N GLU A 666 10.90 -29.70 -4.74
CA GLU A 666 10.91 -28.35 -5.30
C GLU A 666 9.78 -27.49 -4.74
N TYR A 667 10.02 -26.17 -4.65
CA TYR A 667 8.98 -25.21 -4.28
C TYR A 667 8.08 -24.89 -5.48
N LYS A 668 6.77 -24.99 -5.27
CA LYS A 668 5.75 -24.59 -6.24
C LYS A 668 4.98 -23.38 -5.72
N GLU A 669 4.98 -22.30 -6.49
CA GLU A 669 4.15 -21.13 -6.21
C GLU A 669 2.69 -21.32 -6.63
N THR A 670 1.79 -20.52 -6.06
CA THR A 670 0.34 -20.60 -6.34
C THR A 670 -0.13 -19.42 -7.18
N LEU A 671 -0.61 -19.72 -8.39
CA LEU A 671 -1.11 -18.72 -9.34
C LEU A 671 -2.54 -18.26 -9.01
N TRP A 672 -3.45 -19.23 -8.83
CA TRP A 672 -4.85 -18.99 -8.52
C TRP A 672 -5.22 -19.67 -7.20
N ARG A 673 -5.48 -18.86 -6.17
CA ARG A 673 -5.95 -19.34 -4.87
C ARG A 673 -7.41 -19.76 -4.92
N TYR A 674 -7.82 -20.60 -3.98
CA TYR A 674 -9.16 -21.14 -3.81
C TYR A 674 -9.65 -22.08 -4.91
N ARG A 675 -8.86 -22.37 -5.95
CA ARG A 675 -9.26 -23.23 -7.08
C ARG A 675 -8.58 -24.59 -7.02
N GLU A 676 -9.37 -25.65 -7.15
CA GLU A 676 -8.86 -27.01 -7.28
C GLU A 676 -7.86 -27.13 -8.46
N GLY A 677 -6.78 -27.87 -8.25
CA GLY A 677 -5.71 -28.08 -9.24
C GLY A 677 -4.67 -26.96 -9.30
N TYR A 678 -4.98 -25.76 -8.81
CA TYR A 678 -4.03 -24.64 -8.72
C TYR A 678 -3.57 -24.38 -7.30
N ASP A 679 -4.50 -24.41 -6.35
CA ASP A 679 -4.23 -24.15 -4.94
C ASP A 679 -4.10 -25.46 -4.15
N PRO A 680 -2.95 -25.72 -3.51
CA PRO A 680 -2.73 -26.95 -2.74
C PRO A 680 -3.64 -27.09 -1.51
N TYR A 681 -4.30 -26.03 -1.05
CA TYR A 681 -5.24 -26.07 0.07
C TYR A 681 -6.66 -26.49 -0.32
N VAL A 682 -6.95 -26.61 -1.63
CA VAL A 682 -8.26 -27.03 -2.14
C VAL A 682 -8.24 -28.51 -2.46
N LYS A 683 -9.15 -29.26 -1.84
CA LYS A 683 -9.17 -30.73 -1.99
C LYS A 683 -9.80 -31.13 -3.31
N ALA A 684 -9.44 -32.32 -3.79
CA ALA A 684 -10.03 -32.90 -4.99
C ALA A 684 -11.56 -33.02 -4.86
N GLY A 685 -12.29 -32.58 -5.88
CA GLY A 685 -13.75 -32.55 -5.91
C GLY A 685 -14.40 -31.35 -5.20
N GLU A 686 -13.64 -30.43 -4.63
CA GLU A 686 -14.20 -29.20 -4.04
C GLU A 686 -14.47 -28.12 -5.08
N GLU A 687 -13.88 -28.20 -6.29
CA GLU A 687 -13.88 -27.20 -7.36
C GLU A 687 -13.32 -25.83 -6.94
N VAL A 688 -13.98 -25.17 -5.98
CA VAL A 688 -13.58 -23.93 -5.32
C VAL A 688 -13.82 -24.03 -3.81
N ALA A 689 -12.80 -23.69 -3.01
CA ALA A 689 -12.92 -23.60 -1.55
C ALA A 689 -12.34 -22.30 -1.01
N PHE A 690 -13.20 -21.43 -0.47
CA PHE A 690 -12.80 -20.19 0.19
C PHE A 690 -12.42 -20.47 1.64
N TYR A 691 -11.34 -21.23 1.83
CA TYR A 691 -10.94 -21.84 3.11
C TYR A 691 -10.51 -20.86 4.22
N GLY A 692 -10.43 -19.55 3.93
CA GLY A 692 -10.34 -18.53 4.98
C GLY A 692 -11.63 -18.45 5.81
N ASN A 693 -12.78 -18.82 5.23
CA ASN A 693 -14.03 -18.99 5.95
C ASN A 693 -14.20 -20.45 6.40
N ALA A 694 -14.70 -20.65 7.63
CA ALA A 694 -14.87 -21.98 8.22
C ALA A 694 -15.78 -22.92 7.40
N ASP A 695 -16.79 -22.37 6.71
CA ASP A 695 -17.72 -23.10 5.83
C ASP A 695 -17.25 -23.14 4.36
N LYS A 696 -16.06 -22.60 4.06
CA LYS A 696 -15.45 -22.52 2.73
C LYS A 696 -16.26 -21.73 1.69
N LYS A 697 -17.23 -20.91 2.13
CA LYS A 697 -18.09 -20.11 1.24
C LYS A 697 -17.75 -18.63 1.29
N ALA A 698 -17.71 -17.97 0.14
CA ALA A 698 -17.56 -16.51 0.05
C ALA A 698 -18.86 -15.78 0.41
N VAL A 699 -18.75 -14.55 0.90
CA VAL A 699 -19.91 -13.71 1.27
C VAL A 699 -20.31 -12.80 0.11
N ILE A 700 -21.56 -12.89 -0.33
CA ILE A 700 -22.23 -11.85 -1.11
C ILE A 700 -22.90 -10.88 -0.13
N LEU A 701 -22.57 -9.59 -0.21
CA LEU A 701 -23.01 -8.58 0.76
C LEU A 701 -24.00 -7.58 0.14
N GLY A 702 -25.22 -7.52 0.68
CA GLY A 702 -26.20 -6.48 0.35
C GLY A 702 -25.96 -5.19 1.13
N VAL A 703 -25.64 -4.10 0.43
CA VAL A 703 -25.47 -2.74 0.97
C VAL A 703 -25.94 -1.68 -0.06
N PRO A 704 -26.46 -0.53 0.38
CA PRO A 704 -26.92 0.52 -0.52
C PRO A 704 -25.79 1.48 -0.96
N TYR A 705 -26.12 2.38 -1.89
CA TYR A 705 -25.42 3.65 -2.04
C TYR A 705 -25.70 4.53 -0.81
N GLU A 706 -24.65 5.09 -0.23
CA GLU A 706 -24.71 6.21 0.70
C GLU A 706 -23.85 7.34 0.15
N PRO A 707 -24.18 8.62 0.37
CA PRO A 707 -23.43 9.74 -0.22
C PRO A 707 -22.03 9.90 0.37
N PRO A 708 -21.15 10.68 -0.28
CA PRO A 708 -19.84 11.04 0.28
C PRO A 708 -19.97 11.96 1.51
N ALA A 709 -18.92 12.00 2.33
CA ALA A 709 -18.89 12.84 3.54
C ALA A 709 -19.06 14.34 3.26
N GLU A 710 -18.49 14.83 2.17
CA GLU A 710 -18.57 16.23 1.76
C GLU A 710 -18.75 16.29 0.24
N ALA A 711 -19.82 16.93 -0.20
CA ALA A 711 -20.13 17.18 -1.61
C ALA A 711 -20.14 18.69 -1.89
N PRO A 712 -19.96 19.12 -3.16
CA PRO A 712 -20.07 20.51 -3.54
C PRO A 712 -21.42 21.12 -3.17
N ASP A 713 -21.38 22.40 -2.83
CA ASP A 713 -22.54 23.22 -2.50
C ASP A 713 -22.38 24.63 -3.08
N GLU A 714 -23.22 25.57 -2.66
CA GLU A 714 -23.21 26.94 -3.18
C GLU A 714 -21.90 27.69 -2.91
N GLU A 715 -21.20 27.39 -1.81
CA GLU A 715 -19.95 28.08 -1.48
C GLU A 715 -18.73 27.35 -2.04
N TYR A 716 -18.69 26.03 -1.93
CA TYR A 716 -17.60 25.18 -2.40
C TYR A 716 -18.11 24.35 -3.59
N ASP A 717 -18.14 24.98 -4.75
CA ASP A 717 -18.90 24.54 -5.93
C ASP A 717 -18.19 23.51 -6.83
N LEU A 718 -17.01 23.02 -6.44
CA LEU A 718 -16.22 22.05 -7.20
C LEU A 718 -15.87 20.82 -6.37
N TRP A 719 -15.93 19.65 -6.99
CA TRP A 719 -15.30 18.44 -6.48
C TRP A 719 -13.77 18.59 -6.53
N PHE A 720 -13.10 18.22 -5.44
CA PHE A 720 -11.66 18.07 -5.40
C PHE A 720 -11.26 16.59 -5.38
N CYS A 721 -10.61 16.15 -6.45
CA CYS A 721 -10.00 14.83 -6.53
C CYS A 721 -8.48 14.95 -6.47
N THR A 722 -7.82 14.07 -5.71
CA THR A 722 -6.35 14.08 -5.60
C THR A 722 -5.73 12.75 -6.00
N GLY A 723 -4.50 12.82 -6.51
CA GLY A 723 -3.78 11.62 -6.90
C GLY A 723 -2.32 11.84 -7.22
N ARG A 724 -1.85 11.14 -8.26
CA ARG A 724 -0.45 11.02 -8.64
C ARG A 724 -0.29 11.38 -10.12
N VAL A 725 0.96 11.46 -10.57
CA VAL A 725 1.36 11.52 -11.99
C VAL A 725 2.43 10.47 -12.23
N LEU A 726 2.63 10.07 -13.49
CA LEU A 726 3.60 9.05 -13.89
C LEU A 726 5.00 9.28 -13.33
N GLU A 727 5.49 10.51 -13.37
CA GLU A 727 6.89 10.88 -13.14
C GLU A 727 7.28 10.89 -11.65
N HIS A 728 6.29 10.96 -10.75
CA HIS A 728 6.55 11.22 -9.34
C HIS A 728 5.97 10.18 -8.40
N TRP A 729 6.79 9.81 -7.42
CA TRP A 729 6.40 8.88 -6.38
C TRP A 729 5.93 9.64 -5.15
N HIS A 730 4.64 9.46 -4.83
CA HIS A 730 4.04 9.97 -3.59
C HIS A 730 4.33 11.46 -3.37
N THR A 731 5.07 11.79 -2.32
CA THR A 731 5.41 13.15 -1.87
C THR A 731 6.62 13.74 -2.60
N GLY A 732 7.10 13.06 -3.64
CA GLY A 732 8.18 13.55 -4.50
C GLY A 732 9.56 13.60 -3.85
N THR A 733 9.73 13.19 -2.58
CA THR A 733 11.00 13.31 -1.85
C THR A 733 12.15 12.57 -2.53
N MET A 734 11.89 11.45 -3.18
CA MET A 734 12.87 10.76 -4.02
C MET A 734 12.88 11.30 -5.45
N THR A 735 11.73 11.31 -6.13
CA THR A 735 11.67 11.53 -7.58
C THR A 735 11.88 12.98 -7.99
N ARG A 736 11.58 13.97 -7.14
CA ARG A 736 11.88 15.38 -7.46
C ARG A 736 13.36 15.73 -7.27
N ARG A 737 14.13 14.85 -6.61
CA ARG A 737 15.59 14.96 -6.52
C ARG A 737 16.29 14.29 -7.71
N VAL A 738 15.53 13.65 -8.60
CA VAL A 738 16.02 13.17 -9.90
C VAL A 738 15.80 14.29 -10.93
N PRO A 739 16.87 14.88 -11.51
CA PRO A 739 16.76 16.05 -12.38
C PRO A 739 15.80 15.87 -13.57
N GLU A 740 15.85 14.71 -14.24
CA GLU A 740 15.00 14.43 -15.38
C GLU A 740 13.51 14.33 -15.02
N LEU A 741 13.19 13.66 -13.90
CA LEU A 741 11.82 13.53 -13.44
C LEU A 741 11.27 14.89 -12.97
N HIS A 742 12.07 15.67 -12.25
CA HIS A 742 11.68 17.01 -11.84
C HIS A 742 11.45 17.94 -13.04
N LYS A 743 12.36 17.91 -14.03
CA LYS A 743 12.20 18.70 -15.26
C LYS A 743 10.96 18.28 -16.05
N ALA A 744 10.63 16.99 -16.08
CA ALA A 744 9.46 16.47 -16.79
C ALA A 744 8.14 16.93 -16.16
N PHE A 745 8.08 17.11 -14.84
CA PHE A 745 6.87 17.59 -14.16
C PHE A 745 7.22 18.38 -12.87
N PRO A 746 7.50 19.69 -12.94
CA PRO A 746 8.18 20.40 -11.85
C PRO A 746 7.33 20.70 -10.62
N THR A 747 6.03 20.96 -10.79
CA THR A 747 5.12 21.45 -9.73
C THR A 747 3.75 20.82 -9.86
N ASN A 748 2.99 20.69 -8.76
CA ASN A 748 1.58 20.29 -8.88
C ASN A 748 0.83 21.30 -9.79
N LEU A 749 -0.21 20.83 -10.47
CA LEU A 749 -1.11 21.64 -11.30
C LEU A 749 -2.55 21.41 -10.83
N VAL A 750 -3.41 22.39 -11.09
CA VAL A 750 -4.87 22.25 -10.93
C VAL A 750 -5.47 22.01 -12.30
N TRP A 751 -5.82 20.77 -12.60
CA TRP A 751 -6.55 20.44 -13.82
C TRP A 751 -8.03 20.81 -13.65
N MET A 752 -8.56 21.58 -14.60
CA MET A 752 -9.93 22.09 -14.58
C MET A 752 -10.52 22.06 -16.00
N HIS A 753 -11.83 21.84 -16.09
CA HIS A 753 -12.54 21.97 -17.36
C HIS A 753 -12.43 23.40 -17.93
N PRO A 754 -12.22 23.59 -19.25
CA PRO A 754 -12.13 24.94 -19.85
C PRO A 754 -13.34 25.84 -19.60
N ASN A 755 -14.56 25.28 -19.57
CA ASN A 755 -15.76 26.06 -19.28
C ASN A 755 -15.83 26.52 -17.82
N ASP A 756 -15.34 25.72 -16.87
CA ASP A 756 -15.25 26.13 -15.46
C ASP A 756 -14.26 27.27 -15.26
N ALA A 757 -13.12 27.22 -15.97
CA ALA A 757 -12.15 28.30 -15.99
C ALA A 757 -12.77 29.57 -16.59
N LYS A 758 -13.46 29.46 -17.73
CA LYS A 758 -14.13 30.58 -18.41
C LYS A 758 -15.21 31.23 -17.53
N LYS A 759 -16.06 30.43 -16.87
CA LYS A 759 -17.10 30.90 -15.93
C LYS A 759 -16.50 31.71 -14.76
N ARG A 760 -15.26 31.40 -14.37
CA ARG A 760 -14.52 32.05 -13.28
C ARG A 760 -13.56 33.15 -13.75
N GLY A 761 -13.55 33.51 -15.04
CA GLY A 761 -12.64 34.50 -15.60
C GLY A 761 -11.15 34.10 -15.55
N LEU A 762 -10.88 32.79 -15.49
CA LEU A 762 -9.53 32.21 -15.40
C LEU A 762 -9.04 31.72 -16.76
N ARG A 763 -7.72 31.75 -16.96
CA ARG A 763 -7.05 31.25 -18.16
C ARG A 763 -6.01 30.19 -17.79
N HIS A 764 -5.70 29.32 -18.75
CA HIS A 764 -4.59 28.39 -18.61
C HIS A 764 -3.30 29.10 -18.18
N GLY A 765 -2.62 28.58 -17.17
CA GLY A 765 -1.40 29.14 -16.60
C GLY A 765 -1.62 30.20 -15.51
N ASP A 766 -2.85 30.68 -15.29
CA ASP A 766 -3.14 31.59 -14.18
C ASP A 766 -2.80 30.91 -12.84
N LYS A 767 -2.24 31.69 -11.91
CA LYS A 767 -2.12 31.27 -10.51
C LYS A 767 -3.50 31.29 -9.88
N VAL A 768 -3.86 30.19 -9.25
CA VAL A 768 -5.15 29.99 -8.61
C VAL A 768 -4.97 29.52 -7.18
N LYS A 769 -5.89 29.93 -6.33
CA LYS A 769 -6.01 29.46 -4.96
C LYS A 769 -7.15 28.46 -4.90
N VAL A 770 -6.85 27.25 -4.42
CA VAL A 770 -7.84 26.20 -4.14
C VAL A 770 -8.15 26.26 -2.66
N ILE A 771 -9.42 26.46 -2.31
CA ILE A 771 -9.86 26.71 -0.94
C ILE A 771 -10.90 25.66 -0.57
N SER A 772 -10.72 25.03 0.59
CA SER A 772 -11.75 24.23 1.26
C SER A 772 -12.07 24.85 2.62
N ARG A 773 -13.01 24.24 3.35
CA ARG A 773 -13.31 24.60 4.74
C ARG A 773 -12.12 24.49 5.70
N ARG A 774 -11.08 23.72 5.35
CA ARG A 774 -9.93 23.37 6.22
C ARG A 774 -8.67 24.19 5.92
N GLY A 775 -8.66 24.91 4.80
CA GLY A 775 -7.49 25.67 4.37
C GLY A 775 -7.42 25.86 2.86
N GLU A 776 -6.24 26.30 2.42
CA GLU A 776 -5.98 26.67 1.04
C GLU A 776 -4.55 26.31 0.58
N TYR A 777 -4.35 26.21 -0.73
CA TYR A 777 -3.03 26.22 -1.36
C TYR A 777 -3.08 26.96 -2.70
N VAL A 778 -1.93 27.40 -3.19
CA VAL A 778 -1.78 28.08 -4.47
C VAL A 778 -1.06 27.15 -5.47
N SER A 779 -1.55 27.15 -6.71
CA SER A 779 -0.98 26.38 -7.81
C SER A 779 -1.29 27.07 -9.15
N ASN A 780 -0.88 26.45 -10.26
CA ASN A 780 -1.15 26.95 -11.60
C ASN A 780 -2.28 26.14 -12.25
N LEU A 781 -3.19 26.84 -12.93
CA LEU A 781 -4.31 26.25 -13.64
C LEU A 781 -3.86 25.57 -14.94
N ASP A 782 -4.30 24.33 -15.15
CA ASP A 782 -4.15 23.60 -16.40
C ASP A 782 -5.52 23.20 -16.97
N THR A 783 -5.79 23.55 -18.22
CA THR A 783 -7.06 23.23 -18.91
C THR A 783 -6.85 22.38 -20.17
N ARG A 784 -5.64 21.89 -20.42
CA ARG A 784 -5.24 21.23 -21.68
C ARG A 784 -4.31 20.03 -21.51
N GLY A 785 -3.95 19.69 -20.28
CA GLY A 785 -2.98 18.66 -19.94
C GLY A 785 -3.55 17.25 -20.05
N ARG A 786 -2.78 16.29 -19.53
CA ARG A 786 -3.08 14.85 -19.62
C ARG A 786 -4.31 14.40 -18.84
N ASN A 787 -4.79 15.20 -17.89
CA ASN A 787 -6.00 14.94 -17.13
C ASN A 787 -7.07 15.93 -17.57
N LYS A 788 -8.20 15.45 -18.08
CA LYS A 788 -9.33 16.28 -18.51
C LYS A 788 -10.49 16.06 -17.55
N CYS A 789 -10.76 17.05 -16.71
CA CYS A 789 -11.84 16.99 -15.74
C CYS A 789 -13.19 17.35 -16.40
N PRO A 790 -14.30 16.70 -16.03
CA PRO A 790 -15.64 17.17 -16.40
C PRO A 790 -15.95 18.51 -15.68
N GLU A 791 -16.95 19.24 -16.17
CA GLU A 791 -17.46 20.42 -15.44
C GLU A 791 -17.87 20.06 -14.01
N GLY A 792 -17.53 20.91 -13.05
CA GLY A 792 -17.81 20.70 -11.63
C GLY A 792 -16.75 19.92 -10.86
N LEU A 793 -15.64 19.52 -11.50
CA LEU A 793 -14.55 18.77 -10.85
C LEU A 793 -13.18 19.35 -11.21
N ILE A 794 -12.29 19.39 -10.21
CA ILE A 794 -10.87 19.62 -10.41
C ILE A 794 -10.03 18.46 -9.88
N TYR A 795 -8.89 18.24 -10.52
CA TYR A 795 -7.89 17.26 -10.09
C TYR A 795 -6.56 17.94 -9.77
N SER A 796 -5.85 17.42 -8.77
CA SER A 796 -4.47 17.83 -8.44
C SER A 796 -3.67 16.67 -7.86
N THR A 797 -2.37 16.88 -7.69
CA THR A 797 -1.44 15.89 -7.14
C THR A 797 -0.77 16.37 -5.87
N PHE A 798 -0.20 15.45 -5.09
CA PHE A 798 0.42 15.77 -3.79
C PHE A 798 1.95 15.60 -3.76
N PHE A 799 2.61 15.56 -4.92
CA PHE A 799 4.06 15.31 -4.96
C PHE A 799 4.89 16.55 -4.64
N ASP A 800 4.39 17.75 -4.92
CA ASP A 800 5.14 18.99 -4.67
C ASP A 800 5.02 19.44 -3.21
N ALA A 801 6.14 19.38 -2.48
CA ALA A 801 6.24 19.84 -1.09
C ALA A 801 6.06 21.37 -0.93
N GLY A 802 6.21 22.15 -2.02
CA GLY A 802 5.90 23.58 -2.02
C GLY A 802 4.39 23.88 -2.13
N GLN A 803 3.58 22.87 -2.48
CA GLN A 803 2.14 22.99 -2.66
C GLN A 803 1.44 21.87 -1.88
N LEU A 804 1.34 22.02 -0.57
CA LEU A 804 0.79 21.01 0.35
C LEU A 804 -0.74 20.86 0.20
N ILE A 805 -1.19 20.15 -0.82
CA ILE A 805 -2.62 20.04 -1.15
C ILE A 805 -3.46 19.37 -0.06
N ASN A 806 -2.87 18.54 0.80
CA ASN A 806 -3.60 17.90 1.89
C ASN A 806 -3.97 18.87 3.03
N LYS A 807 -3.61 20.16 2.91
CA LYS A 807 -4.21 21.25 3.69
C LYS A 807 -5.71 21.43 3.40
N VAL A 808 -6.19 20.98 2.23
CA VAL A 808 -7.58 21.16 1.81
C VAL A 808 -8.42 19.88 1.88
N THR A 809 -7.79 18.71 1.99
CA THR A 809 -8.48 17.42 2.08
C THR A 809 -9.12 17.21 3.46
N LEU A 810 -10.28 16.56 3.48
CA LEU A 810 -10.96 16.12 4.69
C LEU A 810 -10.40 14.77 5.17
N ASP A 811 -10.25 14.59 6.48
CA ASP A 811 -9.80 13.34 7.11
C ASP A 811 -10.96 12.36 7.42
N ALA A 812 -12.04 12.43 6.64
CA ALA A 812 -13.12 11.45 6.65
C ALA A 812 -12.60 10.10 6.15
N THR A 813 -13.07 9.02 6.77
CA THR A 813 -12.62 7.66 6.47
C THR A 813 -13.80 6.74 6.22
N ASP A 814 -13.55 5.61 5.56
CA ASP A 814 -14.43 4.45 5.69
C ASP A 814 -14.49 4.04 7.18
N PRO A 815 -15.67 4.01 7.83
CA PRO A 815 -15.79 3.71 9.26
C PRO A 815 -15.39 2.29 9.66
N ILE A 816 -15.24 1.37 8.71
CA ILE A 816 -14.90 -0.04 8.93
C ILE A 816 -13.38 -0.22 8.78
N SER A 817 -12.78 0.37 7.73
CA SER A 817 -11.34 0.23 7.45
C SER A 817 -10.47 1.36 7.98
N PHE A 818 -11.07 2.48 8.40
CA PHE A 818 -10.38 3.71 8.77
C PHE A 818 -9.48 4.31 7.68
N GLU A 819 -9.71 3.93 6.41
CA GLU A 819 -9.00 4.48 5.26
C GLU A 819 -9.62 5.81 4.83
N THR A 820 -8.77 6.83 4.68
CA THR A 820 -9.19 8.18 4.30
C THR A 820 -9.65 8.29 2.86
N ASP A 821 -10.72 9.05 2.63
CA ASP A 821 -11.17 9.42 1.30
C ASP A 821 -10.48 10.70 0.79
N PHE A 822 -9.35 10.51 0.09
CA PHE A 822 -8.63 11.61 -0.57
C PHE A 822 -9.20 11.97 -1.95
N LYS A 823 -10.22 11.24 -2.44
CA LYS A 823 -10.72 11.35 -3.82
C LYS A 823 -11.85 12.33 -3.98
N LYS A 824 -12.45 12.76 -2.88
CA LYS A 824 -13.60 13.66 -2.92
C LYS A 824 -13.68 14.51 -1.65
N CYS A 825 -13.69 15.82 -1.86
CA CYS A 825 -14.19 16.81 -0.93
C CYS A 825 -14.64 18.03 -1.75
N ALA A 826 -15.21 19.04 -1.09
CA ALA A 826 -15.68 20.26 -1.76
C ALA A 826 -14.63 21.37 -1.67
N VAL A 827 -14.41 22.08 -2.77
CA VAL A 827 -13.53 23.24 -2.85
C VAL A 827 -14.16 24.35 -3.69
N LYS A 828 -13.63 25.57 -3.55
CA LYS A 828 -13.79 26.65 -4.52
C LYS A 828 -12.44 27.05 -5.08
N VAL A 829 -12.44 27.60 -6.29
CA VAL A 829 -11.23 28.08 -6.96
C VAL A 829 -11.38 29.55 -7.29
N VAL A 830 -10.42 30.36 -6.84
CA VAL A 830 -10.35 31.79 -7.11
C VAL A 830 -8.99 32.15 -7.69
N LYS A 831 -8.90 33.30 -8.36
CA LYS A 831 -7.62 33.86 -8.81
C LYS A 831 -6.75 34.20 -7.60
N ALA A 832 -5.48 33.83 -7.64
CA ALA A 832 -4.54 34.03 -6.53
C ALA A 832 -4.08 35.48 -6.38
#